data_AF-A0A7H8PMV0-F1
#
_entry.id   AF-A0A7H8PMV0-F1
#
_cell.length_a   1.000
_cell.length_b   1.000
_cell.length_c   1.000
_cell.angle_alpha   90.00
_cell.angle_beta   90.00
_cell.angle_gamma   90.00
#
_symmetry.space_group_name_H-M   'P 1'
#
loop_
_entity.id
_entity.type
_entity.pdbx_description
1 polymer ?
#
loop_
_entity_poly.entity_id
_entity_poly.type
_entity_poly.pdbx_seq_one_letter_code
_entity_poly.pdbx_strand_id
1 'polypeptide(L)'
;MKKTLLLFALMFGFFSGHSQEYFPKNDGVKTSDTNYTALQNATIHTTPTTVIKNGTLLIRKGKIIQVGKSVNIPVNSTVIDLKGKHIYPSFIDPFTSFGIKKPEGKGGNPYSNPQFHPSREGYYWNDHIRPETNALQEFVYDKKKASEYIKEGFGVLNTHVADGIARGTGLLVALNNEGNDGDRLIEDRSAHYFSFKKSKKSKQSYPTSLMGSMALLRQMYIDAAWYAQGNIENKDLSLEALLRNKNIPQIFAAESRENSLRADKVGDQFNIQYTLVGGGDEYARIQDVKATNATYIIPLDFPDAYDVSDPYMQNAISLGDMKHWNQAPTNPMVLKKNNVPFSLTTYKLKKVADLKTRIKTAIKHGLDKTTALEALTTIPAKILGKSNLIGTLQPGAYANFLITNKALFGDDTILYENWVQGNKTIINDMNIIDITGTYDLTIGAKNYTAVISGSPSKPSITVSSGAHTLGSKIEYKDNWVTITFTSPDVTKKTYNRIVGKIETDTANWRGKAITTDGTTTTFTAKKKSDKKSDKKDTKEVNTKPEVLPVTYPNIAYGNSKIPTAATILFKNATVWTNEQDGILYETDVLVKNGKIEAIGKNLRAGGANVIDATGKHLTSGIIDEHSHIAAASINEAGHNSSAEVSIEDVVLSDDINIYRNLAGGVTTIQILHGSANPIGGRSAIIKLKWGESANNLLYPNAPKFIKFALGENVKQSNWNSRSRFPQTRMGVEQVYIDYFSRAKAYDALKKSGKPYRKDIELETLAEILNKERFISCHSYVQSEINMLMKVAEKFNFNVNTFTHILEGYKVADKMAKHGVGGSTFSDWWAYKYEVNDAIPYNAAIMHNQGITVAINSDDAEMSRRLNQEAAKAVKYGGLDEVSAWKLVTLNPAKLLHIDDKVGSIKVGKDADLVLWNNNPLSIYAKAEKTLIEGAIYFDIEKDKAMRNTIADEKNKLARLLLQAKNKGMKTQPAKKKEHQHMECETIETIHQ
;
A
#
# COMPACT_ATOMS: atom_id res chain seq x y z
N MET A 1 50.04 30.85 31.71
CA MET A 1 49.49 29.47 31.79
C MET A 1 48.48 29.10 30.70
N LYS A 2 47.74 30.02 30.05
CA LYS A 2 46.76 29.65 28.99
C LYS A 2 47.32 29.38 27.58
N LYS A 3 48.57 29.77 27.27
CA LYS A 3 49.19 29.50 25.96
C LYS A 3 49.96 28.17 25.89
N THR A 4 50.40 27.64 27.03
CA THR A 4 51.15 26.37 27.10
C THR A 4 50.24 25.14 27.06
N LEU A 5 48.98 25.26 27.50
CA LEU A 5 47.98 24.18 27.37
C LEU A 5 47.46 23.99 25.93
N LEU A 6 47.46 25.05 25.10
CA LEU A 6 47.04 24.96 23.70
C LEU A 6 48.08 24.21 22.85
N LEU A 7 49.36 24.29 23.21
CA LEU A 7 50.44 23.56 22.54
C LEU A 7 50.41 22.06 22.87
N PHE A 8 50.03 21.70 24.09
CA PHE A 8 49.85 20.29 24.49
C PHE A 8 48.60 19.65 23.86
N ALA A 9 47.53 20.41 23.64
CA ALA A 9 46.36 19.93 22.90
C ALA A 9 46.61 19.76 21.39
N LEU A 10 47.54 20.54 20.80
CA LEU A 10 47.94 20.42 19.40
C LEU A 10 48.97 19.30 19.13
N MET A 11 49.75 18.87 20.14
CA MET A 11 50.70 17.75 19.97
C MET A 11 50.07 16.35 20.12
N PHE A 12 48.85 16.22 20.67
CA PHE A 12 48.15 14.93 20.73
C PHE A 12 47.23 14.65 19.51
N GLY A 13 47.16 15.55 18.54
CA GLY A 13 46.28 15.44 17.36
C GLY A 13 46.82 14.64 16.16
N PHE A 14 48.05 14.10 16.22
CA PHE A 14 48.69 13.42 15.09
C PHE A 14 49.25 12.03 15.40
N PHE A 15 48.70 11.32 16.38
CA PHE A 15 48.82 9.86 16.35
C PHE A 15 47.87 9.33 15.27
N SER A 16 48.39 9.30 14.04
CA SER A 16 47.92 8.37 13.03
C SER A 16 48.11 6.99 13.63
N GLY A 17 47.04 6.45 14.22
CA GLY A 17 47.03 5.07 14.68
C GLY A 17 47.32 4.18 13.48
N HIS A 18 48.57 3.77 13.34
CA HIS A 18 48.94 2.69 12.44
C HIS A 18 48.36 1.41 13.05
N SER A 19 47.09 1.15 12.73
CA SER A 19 46.49 -0.15 12.98
C SER A 19 47.28 -1.16 12.15
N GLN A 20 48.09 -1.98 12.83
CA GLN A 20 48.75 -3.10 12.20
C GLN A 20 47.70 -4.19 11.99
N GLU A 21 47.55 -4.67 10.75
CA GLU A 21 46.73 -5.85 10.48
C GLU A 21 47.32 -7.04 11.23
N TYR A 22 46.49 -7.69 12.06
CA TYR A 22 46.91 -8.77 12.95
C TYR A 22 46.71 -10.17 12.34
N PHE A 23 46.16 -10.28 11.12
CA PHE A 23 45.95 -11.57 10.46
C PHE A 23 47.29 -12.13 9.94
N PRO A 24 47.70 -13.33 10.40
CA PRO A 24 48.90 -13.98 9.89
C PRO A 24 48.66 -14.44 8.44
N LYS A 25 49.58 -14.08 7.55
CA LYS A 25 49.59 -14.57 6.15
C LYS A 25 50.74 -15.55 6.00
N ASN A 26 50.42 -16.84 5.91
CA ASN A 26 51.41 -17.93 5.89
C ASN A 26 51.52 -18.60 4.51
N ASP A 27 50.68 -18.20 3.55
CA ASP A 27 50.57 -18.78 2.21
C ASP A 27 51.32 -17.96 1.13
N GLY A 28 51.97 -16.85 1.51
CA GLY A 28 52.79 -16.07 0.59
C GLY A 28 53.19 -14.70 1.13
N VAL A 29 53.85 -13.91 0.29
CA VAL A 29 54.29 -12.55 0.62
C VAL A 29 53.06 -11.64 0.76
N LYS A 30 53.04 -10.81 1.81
CA LYS A 30 52.00 -9.79 2.01
C LYS A 30 52.23 -8.64 1.04
N THR A 31 51.40 -8.57 0.01
CA THR A 31 51.32 -7.44 -0.92
C THR A 31 50.01 -6.70 -0.67
N SER A 32 50.08 -5.38 -0.52
CA SER A 32 48.89 -4.52 -0.40
C SER A 32 49.02 -3.40 -1.41
N ASP A 33 48.12 -3.36 -2.39
CA ASP A 33 48.07 -2.24 -3.33
C ASP A 33 47.44 -1.04 -2.61
N THR A 34 48.24 -0.01 -2.40
CA THR A 34 47.81 1.23 -1.72
C THR A 34 47.91 2.44 -2.62
N ASN A 35 48.08 2.22 -3.93
CA ASN A 35 48.20 3.27 -4.92
C ASN A 35 46.91 4.08 -5.01
N TYR A 36 47.07 5.34 -5.39
CA TYR A 36 45.94 6.19 -5.75
C TYR A 36 45.47 5.83 -7.16
N THR A 37 44.17 5.89 -7.41
CA THR A 37 43.62 5.85 -8.78
C THR A 37 43.00 7.21 -9.11
N ALA A 38 43.47 7.83 -10.18
CA ALA A 38 42.97 9.11 -10.67
C ALA A 38 42.18 8.89 -11.97
N LEU A 39 40.88 9.15 -11.93
CA LEU A 39 40.00 9.10 -13.10
C LEU A 39 39.84 10.52 -13.66
N GLN A 40 40.49 10.82 -14.79
CA GLN A 40 40.65 12.18 -15.33
C GLN A 40 39.71 12.47 -16.51
N ASN A 41 39.55 13.77 -16.81
CA ASN A 41 38.85 14.31 -17.99
C ASN A 41 37.37 13.90 -18.14
N ALA A 42 36.73 13.40 -17.07
CA ALA A 42 35.33 13.00 -17.11
C ALA A 42 34.39 14.19 -16.84
N THR A 43 33.12 14.03 -17.20
CA THR A 43 32.03 14.82 -16.62
C THR A 43 31.53 14.15 -15.35
N ILE A 44 31.91 14.67 -14.19
CA ILE A 44 31.64 14.07 -12.88
C ILE A 44 30.41 14.71 -12.27
N HIS A 45 29.40 13.90 -11.97
CA HIS A 45 28.22 14.30 -11.21
C HIS A 45 28.46 13.95 -9.75
N THR A 46 28.86 14.94 -8.94
CA THR A 46 29.18 14.70 -7.52
C THR A 46 27.93 14.52 -6.67
N THR A 47 26.85 15.16 -7.10
CA THR A 47 25.47 14.91 -6.67
C THR A 47 24.59 14.92 -7.92
N PRO A 48 23.28 14.57 -7.82
CA PRO A 48 22.36 14.67 -8.96
C PRO A 48 22.24 16.07 -9.57
N THR A 49 22.58 17.12 -8.82
CA THR A 49 22.47 18.53 -9.22
C THR A 49 23.81 19.21 -9.47
N THR A 50 24.93 18.63 -9.02
CA THR A 50 26.27 19.25 -9.08
C THR A 50 27.16 18.53 -10.07
N VAL A 51 27.62 19.24 -11.09
CA VAL A 51 28.40 18.67 -12.21
C VAL A 51 29.73 19.38 -12.40
N ILE A 52 30.81 18.60 -12.51
CA ILE A 52 32.17 19.05 -12.78
C ILE A 52 32.57 18.53 -14.16
N LYS A 53 32.68 19.42 -15.15
CA LYS A 53 33.17 19.08 -16.49
C LYS A 53 34.70 19.03 -16.51
N ASN A 54 35.27 18.09 -17.26
CA ASN A 54 36.71 17.82 -17.33
C ASN A 54 37.34 17.68 -15.94
N GLY A 55 36.63 16.98 -15.05
CA GLY A 55 37.03 16.78 -13.67
C GLY A 55 37.94 15.58 -13.50
N THR A 56 38.62 15.55 -12.36
CA THR A 56 39.37 14.40 -11.85
C THR A 56 38.72 13.89 -10.57
N LEU A 57 38.49 12.57 -10.49
CA LEU A 57 38.12 11.87 -9.26
C LEU A 57 39.32 11.07 -8.77
N LEU A 58 39.81 11.37 -7.57
CA LEU A 58 40.93 10.68 -6.94
C LEU A 58 40.41 9.75 -5.85
N ILE A 59 40.68 8.46 -5.98
CA ILE A 59 40.27 7.44 -5.02
C ILE A 59 41.48 6.69 -4.44
N ARG A 60 41.35 6.21 -3.22
CA ARG A 60 42.34 5.36 -2.54
C ARG A 60 41.68 4.51 -1.48
N LYS A 61 42.07 3.23 -1.37
CA LYS A 61 41.55 2.29 -0.37
C LYS A 61 40.01 2.30 -0.28
N GLY A 62 39.38 2.27 -1.46
CA GLY A 62 37.92 2.28 -1.61
C GLY A 62 37.17 3.53 -1.18
N LYS A 63 37.87 4.64 -0.92
CA LYS A 63 37.28 5.94 -0.61
C LYS A 63 37.66 7.01 -1.61
N ILE A 64 36.80 8.01 -1.72
CA ILE A 64 37.07 9.23 -2.49
C ILE A 64 37.95 10.14 -1.62
N ILE A 65 39.09 10.56 -2.18
CA ILE A 65 40.05 11.44 -1.51
C ILE A 65 39.81 12.88 -1.93
N GLN A 66 39.67 13.11 -3.24
CA GLN A 66 39.47 14.44 -3.79
C GLN A 66 38.67 14.36 -5.08
N VAL A 67 37.89 15.40 -5.36
CA VAL A 67 37.17 15.58 -6.63
C VAL A 67 37.23 17.05 -7.02
N GLY A 68 37.47 17.35 -8.30
CA GLY A 68 37.58 18.74 -8.75
C GLY A 68 38.08 18.86 -10.18
N LYS A 69 38.12 20.09 -10.72
CA LYS A 69 38.78 20.38 -12.01
C LYS A 69 40.30 20.28 -11.90
N SER A 70 40.85 20.68 -10.76
CA SER A 70 42.28 20.64 -10.46
C SER A 70 42.47 19.81 -9.20
N VAL A 71 43.01 18.61 -9.36
CA VAL A 71 43.29 17.67 -8.28
C VAL A 71 44.77 17.36 -8.30
N ASN A 72 45.43 17.41 -7.15
CA ASN A 72 46.84 17.04 -7.05
C ASN A 72 46.95 15.52 -7.07
N ILE A 73 47.55 14.97 -8.13
CA ILE A 73 47.67 13.52 -8.31
C ILE A 73 49.02 13.08 -7.75
N PRO A 74 49.04 12.24 -6.70
CA PRO A 74 50.29 11.75 -6.13
C PRO A 74 51.11 10.96 -7.16
N VAL A 75 52.44 10.98 -7.00
CA VAL A 75 53.35 10.16 -7.81
C VAL A 75 53.00 8.67 -7.65
N ASN A 76 53.13 7.89 -8.72
CA ASN A 76 52.74 6.47 -8.81
C ASN A 76 51.23 6.19 -8.70
N SER A 77 50.38 7.17 -9.03
CA SER A 77 48.95 6.93 -9.19
C SER A 77 48.64 6.17 -10.49
N THR A 78 47.69 5.24 -10.44
CA THR A 78 47.06 4.68 -11.65
C THR A 78 46.17 5.75 -12.27
N VAL A 79 46.47 6.18 -13.49
CA VAL A 79 45.69 7.19 -14.20
C VAL A 79 44.80 6.52 -15.24
N ILE A 80 43.50 6.85 -15.20
CA ILE A 80 42.51 6.39 -16.17
C ILE A 80 41.92 7.62 -16.85
N ASP A 81 42.16 7.79 -18.14
CA ASP A 81 41.55 8.86 -18.93
C ASP A 81 40.11 8.48 -19.33
N LEU A 82 39.16 9.32 -18.94
CA LEU A 82 37.73 9.14 -19.18
C LEU A 82 37.16 10.30 -20.01
N LYS A 83 37.98 10.89 -20.89
CA LYS A 83 37.55 11.96 -21.80
C LYS A 83 36.26 11.59 -22.53
N GLY A 84 35.27 12.48 -22.43
CA GLY A 84 33.96 12.31 -23.04
C GLY A 84 33.03 11.29 -22.35
N LYS A 85 33.43 10.76 -21.19
CA LYS A 85 32.58 9.88 -20.35
C LYS A 85 32.00 10.65 -19.17
N HIS A 86 31.00 10.06 -18.53
CA HIS A 86 30.38 10.61 -17.32
C HIS A 86 30.56 9.67 -16.13
N ILE A 87 30.80 10.27 -14.95
CA ILE A 87 30.85 9.56 -13.67
C ILE A 87 29.64 9.98 -12.82
N TYR A 88 28.91 9.02 -12.26
CA TYR A 88 27.77 9.24 -11.34
C TYR A 88 27.96 8.44 -10.05
N PRO A 89 27.34 8.80 -8.90
CA PRO A 89 27.25 7.88 -7.77
C PRO A 89 26.50 6.61 -8.17
N SER A 90 26.94 5.46 -7.66
CA SER A 90 26.18 4.20 -7.82
C SER A 90 24.88 4.25 -7.04
N PHE A 91 23.87 3.52 -7.52
CA PHE A 91 22.55 3.49 -6.90
C PHE A 91 22.57 2.78 -5.55
N ILE A 92 21.60 3.15 -4.72
CA ILE A 92 21.33 2.58 -3.41
C ILE A 92 19.88 2.11 -3.39
N ASP A 93 19.66 0.85 -3.01
CA ASP A 93 18.33 0.37 -2.69
C ASP A 93 18.14 0.32 -1.17
N PRO A 94 17.26 1.15 -0.58
CA PRO A 94 17.08 1.21 0.87
C PRO A 94 16.21 0.07 1.43
N PHE A 95 15.60 -0.75 0.57
CA PHE A 95 14.65 -1.78 0.99
C PHE A 95 14.72 -3.05 0.13
N THR A 96 15.51 -4.04 0.57
CA THR A 96 15.64 -5.33 -0.11
C THR A 96 15.59 -6.51 0.86
N SER A 97 15.61 -7.72 0.30
CA SER A 97 15.90 -8.97 1.01
C SER A 97 17.16 -9.65 0.44
N PHE A 98 18.12 -8.86 -0.07
CA PHE A 98 19.36 -9.38 -0.63
C PHE A 98 20.15 -10.16 0.43
N GLY A 99 20.64 -11.36 0.08
CA GLY A 99 21.40 -12.22 0.97
C GLY A 99 20.64 -12.78 2.17
N ILE A 100 19.33 -12.54 2.29
CA ILE A 100 18.49 -13.03 3.38
C ILE A 100 17.54 -14.11 2.84
N LYS A 101 17.48 -15.27 3.50
CA LYS A 101 16.52 -16.32 3.14
C LYS A 101 15.10 -15.86 3.48
N LYS A 102 14.14 -16.12 2.59
CA LYS A 102 12.72 -15.88 2.89
C LYS A 102 12.31 -16.70 4.11
N PRO A 103 11.67 -16.09 5.12
CA PRO A 103 11.17 -16.84 6.28
C PRO A 103 10.24 -17.97 5.84
N GLU A 104 10.55 -19.18 6.28
CA GLU A 104 9.74 -20.38 6.03
C GLU A 104 8.85 -20.65 7.25
N GLY A 105 7.60 -21.00 7.00
CA GLY A 105 6.67 -21.35 8.06
C GLY A 105 6.98 -22.71 8.66
N LYS A 106 6.70 -22.89 9.95
CA LYS A 106 6.67 -24.22 10.56
C LYS A 106 5.48 -24.96 9.94
N GLY A 107 5.72 -25.83 8.96
CA GLY A 107 4.68 -26.66 8.32
C GLY A 107 3.68 -27.16 9.36
N GLY A 108 2.40 -26.94 9.11
CA GLY A 108 1.33 -27.24 10.05
C GLY A 108 0.12 -27.77 9.33
N ASN A 109 -0.44 -28.85 9.86
CA ASN A 109 -1.74 -29.32 9.43
C ASN A 109 -2.76 -28.18 9.62
N PRO A 110 -3.55 -27.79 8.59
CA PRO A 110 -4.64 -26.81 8.74
C PRO A 110 -5.64 -27.17 9.85
N TYR A 111 -5.70 -28.45 10.24
CA TYR A 111 -6.53 -28.97 11.33
C TYR A 111 -5.86 -28.91 12.72
N SER A 112 -4.65 -28.34 12.84
CA SER A 112 -3.99 -28.18 14.15
C SER A 112 -4.68 -27.10 14.98
N ASN A 113 -4.76 -27.32 16.30
CA ASN A 113 -5.37 -26.35 17.21
C ASN A 113 -4.62 -25.00 17.16
N PRO A 114 -5.33 -23.87 17.22
CA PRO A 114 -4.73 -22.55 17.29
C PRO A 114 -3.83 -22.41 18.52
N GLN A 115 -2.68 -21.76 18.35
CA GLN A 115 -1.78 -21.43 19.44
C GLN A 115 -2.16 -20.06 20.01
N PHE A 116 -2.57 -19.98 21.28
CA PHE A 116 -2.93 -18.71 21.93
C PHE A 116 -1.75 -18.09 22.71
N HIS A 117 -0.91 -18.91 23.31
CA HIS A 117 0.25 -18.47 24.09
C HIS A 117 1.50 -18.25 23.20
N PRO A 118 2.46 -17.40 23.62
CA PRO A 118 3.74 -17.32 22.94
C PRO A 118 4.50 -18.64 23.03
N SER A 119 5.33 -18.91 22.04
CA SER A 119 6.25 -20.06 21.99
C SER A 119 7.67 -19.70 22.41
N ARG A 120 7.96 -18.42 22.65
CA ARG A 120 9.28 -17.92 23.05
C ARG A 120 9.23 -17.38 24.48
N GLU A 121 10.11 -17.87 25.34
CA GLU A 121 10.25 -17.41 26.74
C GLU A 121 11.25 -16.25 26.85
N GLY A 122 10.97 -15.27 27.72
CA GLY A 122 11.83 -14.09 27.92
C GLY A 122 11.71 -12.99 26.84
N TYR A 123 10.78 -13.15 25.91
CA TYR A 123 10.43 -12.18 24.87
C TYR A 123 9.02 -11.63 25.10
N TYR A 124 8.63 -10.65 24.29
CA TYR A 124 7.29 -10.09 24.35
C TYR A 124 6.22 -11.18 24.19
N TRP A 125 5.08 -11.01 24.87
CA TRP A 125 4.00 -12.01 24.95
C TRP A 125 3.42 -12.43 23.59
N ASN A 126 3.71 -11.67 22.53
CA ASN A 126 3.31 -11.95 21.16
C ASN A 126 4.52 -12.25 20.26
N ASP A 127 4.56 -13.45 19.69
CA ASP A 127 5.64 -13.95 18.84
C ASP A 127 5.78 -13.24 17.48
N HIS A 128 4.82 -12.38 17.12
CA HIS A 128 4.91 -11.54 15.93
C HIS A 128 5.68 -10.23 16.18
N ILE A 129 6.01 -9.91 17.43
CA ILE A 129 6.89 -8.80 17.82
C ILE A 129 8.32 -9.32 17.99
N ARG A 130 9.20 -8.95 17.07
CA ARG A 130 10.57 -9.50 16.96
C ARG A 130 11.66 -8.44 16.73
N PRO A 131 11.65 -7.32 17.46
CA PRO A 131 12.63 -6.23 17.30
C PRO A 131 14.08 -6.64 17.58
N GLU A 132 14.29 -7.77 18.27
CA GLU A 132 15.61 -8.37 18.51
C GLU A 132 16.25 -9.03 17.29
N THR A 133 15.48 -9.26 16.22
CA THR A 133 15.99 -9.89 15.00
C THR A 133 17.11 -9.03 14.39
N ASN A 134 18.25 -9.65 14.10
CA ASN A 134 19.39 -8.99 13.47
C ASN A 134 19.65 -9.63 12.10
N ALA A 135 19.52 -8.83 11.04
CA ALA A 135 19.74 -9.29 9.67
C ALA A 135 21.14 -9.87 9.43
N LEU A 136 22.18 -9.41 10.15
CA LEU A 136 23.55 -9.92 10.04
C LEU A 136 23.64 -11.43 10.32
N GLN A 137 22.83 -11.94 11.26
CA GLN A 137 22.85 -13.36 11.64
C GLN A 137 22.30 -14.30 10.56
N GLU A 138 21.45 -13.77 9.68
CA GLU A 138 20.76 -14.52 8.61
C GLU A 138 21.35 -14.19 7.23
N PHE A 139 22.38 -13.35 7.18
CA PHE A 139 22.94 -12.81 5.94
C PHE A 139 24.00 -13.71 5.33
N VAL A 140 23.85 -13.99 4.04
CA VAL A 140 24.84 -14.67 3.21
C VAL A 140 25.03 -13.88 1.92
N TYR A 141 26.26 -13.42 1.67
CA TYR A 141 26.57 -12.65 0.47
C TYR A 141 26.51 -13.52 -0.80
N ASP A 142 25.51 -13.28 -1.66
CA ASP A 142 25.35 -13.98 -2.94
C ASP A 142 26.02 -13.18 -4.06
N LYS A 143 27.23 -13.58 -4.46
CA LYS A 143 28.00 -12.93 -5.54
C LYS A 143 27.24 -12.86 -6.87
N LYS A 144 26.45 -13.90 -7.19
CA LYS A 144 25.71 -13.98 -8.46
C LYS A 144 24.59 -12.96 -8.48
N LYS A 145 23.78 -12.91 -7.41
CA LYS A 145 22.74 -11.88 -7.26
C LYS A 145 23.33 -10.49 -7.17
N ALA A 146 24.44 -10.29 -6.43
CA ALA A 146 25.13 -9.00 -6.38
C ALA A 146 25.49 -8.51 -7.78
N SER A 147 26.02 -9.39 -8.64
CA SER A 147 26.30 -9.05 -10.03
C SER A 147 25.06 -8.64 -10.85
N GLU A 148 23.86 -9.13 -10.53
CA GLU A 148 22.62 -8.66 -11.17
C GLU A 148 22.31 -7.21 -10.80
N TYR A 149 22.46 -6.85 -9.52
CA TYR A 149 22.30 -5.47 -9.05
C TYR A 149 23.41 -4.53 -9.56
N ILE A 150 24.66 -4.98 -9.56
CA ILE A 150 25.81 -4.20 -10.06
C ILE A 150 25.62 -3.86 -11.55
N LYS A 151 25.10 -4.79 -12.36
CA LYS A 151 24.79 -4.57 -13.79
C LYS A 151 23.73 -3.50 -14.02
N GLU A 152 22.81 -3.31 -13.08
CA GLU A 152 21.78 -2.27 -13.14
C GLU A 152 22.22 -0.97 -12.45
N GLY A 153 23.45 -0.90 -11.94
CA GLY A 153 24.07 0.32 -11.41
C GLY A 153 24.04 0.47 -9.89
N PHE A 154 23.65 -0.56 -9.13
CA PHE A 154 23.70 -0.49 -7.66
C PHE A 154 25.12 -0.72 -7.14
N GLY A 155 25.51 0.05 -6.12
CA GLY A 155 26.74 -0.18 -5.36
C GLY A 155 26.49 -0.62 -3.92
N VAL A 156 25.32 -0.27 -3.37
CA VAL A 156 24.98 -0.53 -1.97
C VAL A 156 23.53 -0.97 -1.88
N LEU A 157 23.24 -1.98 -1.06
CA LEU A 157 21.89 -2.42 -0.76
C LEU A 157 21.68 -2.41 0.75
N ASN A 158 20.47 -2.09 1.17
CA ASN A 158 20.01 -2.27 2.53
C ASN A 158 19.06 -3.46 2.57
N THR A 159 19.33 -4.43 3.44
CA THR A 159 18.59 -5.69 3.52
C THR A 159 18.06 -5.94 4.92
N HIS A 160 16.96 -6.69 5.02
CA HIS A 160 16.33 -7.00 6.30
C HIS A 160 15.58 -8.33 6.26
N VAL A 161 15.29 -8.88 7.44
CA VAL A 161 14.42 -10.05 7.58
C VAL A 161 12.96 -9.59 7.56
N ALA A 162 12.24 -9.94 6.49
CA ALA A 162 10.83 -9.57 6.33
C ALA A 162 9.87 -10.51 7.10
N ASP A 163 10.00 -10.57 8.44
CA ASP A 163 9.24 -11.49 9.31
C ASP A 163 8.71 -10.83 10.59
N GLY A 164 7.40 -10.72 10.72
CA GLY A 164 6.74 -10.13 11.91
C GLY A 164 6.29 -8.67 11.74
N ILE A 165 5.67 -8.16 12.80
CA ILE A 165 5.09 -6.82 12.89
C ILE A 165 6.17 -5.80 13.28
N ALA A 166 6.98 -6.10 14.29
CA ALA A 166 8.26 -5.43 14.53
C ALA A 166 9.37 -6.42 14.15
N ARG A 167 10.16 -6.10 13.12
CA ARG A 167 11.00 -7.06 12.37
C ARG A 167 12.50 -6.97 12.71
N GLY A 168 12.86 -6.10 13.64
CA GLY A 168 14.24 -5.88 14.04
C GLY A 168 15.04 -5.07 13.04
N THR A 169 16.35 -5.28 13.03
CA THR A 169 17.32 -4.39 12.39
C THR A 169 17.77 -4.87 11.01
N GLY A 170 18.02 -3.93 10.10
CA GLY A 170 18.60 -4.19 8.79
C GLY A 170 20.11 -4.03 8.74
N LEU A 171 20.65 -4.48 7.60
CA LEU A 171 22.05 -4.55 7.27
C LEU A 171 22.33 -3.72 6.02
N LEU A 172 23.27 -2.79 6.09
CA LEU A 172 23.73 -2.00 4.95
C LEU A 172 25.02 -2.62 4.39
N VAL A 173 24.97 -3.05 3.13
CA VAL A 173 26.05 -3.83 2.52
C VAL A 173 26.47 -3.24 1.17
N ALA A 174 27.79 -3.11 0.98
CA ALA A 174 28.40 -2.81 -0.31
C ALA A 174 28.45 -4.07 -1.18
N LEU A 175 28.12 -3.92 -2.47
CA LEU A 175 28.17 -5.00 -3.47
C LEU A 175 29.59 -5.28 -3.97
N ASN A 176 30.54 -5.44 -3.05
CA ASN A 176 31.94 -5.67 -3.37
C ASN A 176 32.22 -7.19 -3.52
N ASN A 177 32.23 -7.67 -4.77
CA ASN A 177 32.45 -9.10 -5.07
C ASN A 177 33.89 -9.59 -4.79
N GLU A 178 34.87 -8.67 -4.76
CA GLU A 178 36.28 -8.98 -4.54
C GLU A 178 36.69 -8.87 -3.05
N GLY A 179 35.95 -8.10 -2.25
CA GLY A 179 36.20 -7.95 -0.81
C GLY A 179 35.76 -9.16 0.02
N ASN A 180 36.06 -9.11 1.32
CA ASN A 180 35.53 -10.04 2.32
C ASN A 180 34.29 -9.45 3.03
N ASP A 181 33.71 -10.19 3.97
CA ASP A 181 32.48 -9.75 4.66
C ASP A 181 32.69 -8.51 5.54
N GLY A 182 33.88 -8.33 6.11
CA GLY A 182 34.24 -7.12 6.85
C GLY A 182 34.33 -5.88 5.96
N ASP A 183 34.84 -6.03 4.73
CA ASP A 183 34.91 -4.93 3.76
C ASP A 183 33.51 -4.49 3.30
N ARG A 184 32.63 -5.47 3.06
CA ARG A 184 31.28 -5.26 2.52
C ARG A 184 30.34 -4.62 3.53
N LEU A 185 30.54 -4.89 4.82
CA LEU A 185 29.67 -4.42 5.89
C LEU A 185 29.88 -2.92 6.13
N ILE A 186 28.85 -2.11 5.84
CA ILE A 186 28.86 -0.67 6.13
C ILE A 186 28.24 -0.39 7.50
N GLU A 187 27.12 -1.05 7.82
CA GLU A 187 26.38 -0.89 9.06
C GLU A 187 25.54 -2.14 9.33
N ASP A 188 25.60 -2.70 10.54
CA ASP A 188 24.83 -3.90 10.93
C ASP A 188 23.50 -3.57 11.64
N ARG A 189 23.24 -2.28 11.89
CA ARG A 189 21.99 -1.75 12.46
C ARG A 189 21.52 -0.52 11.69
N SER A 190 21.27 -0.69 10.40
CA SER A 190 21.04 0.41 9.45
C SER A 190 19.68 1.11 9.59
N ALA A 191 18.65 0.35 9.95
CA ALA A 191 17.28 0.81 10.18
C ALA A 191 16.52 -0.25 11.00
N HIS A 192 15.44 0.17 11.65
CA HIS A 192 14.49 -0.70 12.35
C HIS A 192 13.21 -0.85 11.53
N TYR A 193 12.71 -2.07 11.40
CA TYR A 193 11.67 -2.41 10.42
C TYR A 193 10.35 -2.81 11.05
N PHE A 194 9.25 -2.43 10.40
CA PHE A 194 7.89 -2.75 10.83
C PHE A 194 7.00 -3.18 9.66
N SER A 195 5.87 -3.81 9.97
CA SER A 195 4.78 -4.09 9.03
C SER A 195 3.49 -4.45 9.75
N PHE A 196 2.39 -4.62 9.01
CA PHE A 196 1.16 -5.22 9.54
C PHE A 196 1.09 -6.75 9.40
N LYS A 197 2.15 -7.39 8.88
CA LYS A 197 2.17 -8.83 8.58
C LYS A 197 2.68 -9.64 9.77
N LYS A 198 2.02 -10.77 10.05
CA LYS A 198 2.47 -11.75 11.05
C LYS A 198 3.82 -12.39 10.70
N SER A 199 4.46 -12.93 11.73
CA SER A 199 5.62 -13.80 11.58
C SER A 199 5.20 -15.12 10.95
N LYS A 200 5.90 -15.55 9.89
CA LYS A 200 5.73 -16.90 9.32
C LYS A 200 6.31 -17.96 10.25
N LYS A 201 7.30 -17.60 11.07
CA LYS A 201 7.94 -18.51 12.03
C LYS A 201 7.04 -18.86 13.24
N SER A 202 5.94 -18.12 13.46
CA SER A 202 5.00 -18.33 14.57
C SER A 202 3.63 -18.83 14.10
N LYS A 203 3.02 -19.73 14.91
CA LYS A 203 1.63 -20.18 14.74
C LYS A 203 0.66 -19.45 15.69
N GLN A 204 1.13 -18.46 16.46
CA GLN A 204 0.29 -17.74 17.40
C GLN A 204 -0.87 -17.05 16.66
N SER A 205 -2.09 -17.27 17.15
CA SER A 205 -3.34 -16.90 16.48
C SER A 205 -3.45 -15.37 16.32
N TYR A 206 -3.38 -14.64 17.44
CA TYR A 206 -3.49 -13.19 17.46
C TYR A 206 -2.20 -12.51 16.95
N PRO A 207 -2.29 -11.51 16.05
CA PRO A 207 -3.54 -10.98 15.47
C PRO A 207 -4.00 -11.78 14.24
N THR A 208 -5.29 -11.79 13.96
CA THR A 208 -5.88 -12.39 12.74
C THR A 208 -6.32 -11.34 11.73
N SER A 209 -6.41 -10.07 12.15
CA SER A 209 -6.92 -8.95 11.37
C SER A 209 -5.91 -7.80 11.25
N LEU A 210 -6.13 -6.90 10.28
CA LEU A 210 -5.36 -5.66 10.18
C LEU A 210 -5.53 -4.78 11.42
N MET A 211 -6.74 -4.69 11.98
CA MET A 211 -6.99 -3.93 13.21
C MET A 211 -6.23 -4.49 14.41
N GLY A 212 -6.16 -5.83 14.53
CA GLY A 212 -5.37 -6.50 15.56
C GLY A 212 -3.88 -6.22 15.43
N SER A 213 -3.32 -6.22 14.22
CA SER A 213 -1.93 -5.80 13.99
C SER A 213 -1.68 -4.36 14.42
N MET A 214 -2.62 -3.44 14.15
CA MET A 214 -2.52 -2.06 14.59
C MET A 214 -2.61 -1.94 16.11
N ALA A 215 -3.59 -2.60 16.76
CA ALA A 215 -3.77 -2.56 18.20
C ALA A 215 -2.57 -3.18 18.95
N LEU A 216 -2.04 -4.30 18.47
CA LEU A 216 -0.83 -4.91 19.01
C LEU A 216 0.38 -3.96 18.93
N LEU A 217 0.55 -3.25 17.81
CA LEU A 217 1.62 -2.28 17.66
C LEU A 217 1.49 -1.13 18.66
N ARG A 218 0.27 -0.61 18.89
CA ARG A 218 0.00 0.42 19.90
C ARG A 218 0.31 -0.09 21.31
N GLN A 219 -0.19 -1.28 21.65
CA GLN A 219 0.03 -1.86 22.98
C GLN A 219 1.52 -2.12 23.22
N MET A 220 2.26 -2.58 22.20
CA MET A 220 3.71 -2.75 22.29
C MET A 220 4.42 -1.43 22.61
N TYR A 221 4.05 -0.30 21.99
CA TYR A 221 4.65 1.00 22.32
C TYR A 221 4.30 1.48 23.73
N ILE A 222 3.07 1.28 24.17
CA ILE A 222 2.64 1.58 25.55
C ILE A 222 3.46 0.74 26.54
N ASP A 223 3.62 -0.55 26.27
CA ASP A 223 4.37 -1.47 27.13
C ASP A 223 5.85 -1.14 27.16
N ALA A 224 6.43 -0.76 26.02
CA ALA A 224 7.82 -0.33 25.94
C ALA A 224 8.08 0.94 26.76
N ALA A 225 7.15 1.90 26.74
CA ALA A 225 7.24 3.11 27.56
C ALA A 225 7.12 2.77 29.05
N TRP A 226 6.20 1.87 29.42
CA TRP A 226 6.05 1.39 30.80
C TRP A 226 7.30 0.64 31.29
N TYR A 227 7.85 -0.24 30.46
CA TYR A 227 9.09 -0.98 30.73
C TYR A 227 10.30 -0.05 30.89
N ALA A 228 10.44 0.96 30.03
CA ALA A 228 11.54 1.93 30.08
C ALA A 228 11.58 2.75 31.38
N GLN A 229 10.46 2.85 32.10
CA GLN A 229 10.36 3.51 33.40
C GLN A 229 10.79 2.63 34.57
N GLY A 230 11.16 1.36 34.33
CA GLY A 230 11.55 0.42 35.39
C GLY A 230 10.38 -0.21 36.14
N ASN A 231 9.17 -0.13 35.60
CA ASN A 231 7.95 -0.62 36.26
C ASN A 231 7.67 -2.12 36.02
N ILE A 232 8.60 -2.86 35.42
CA ILE A 232 8.52 -4.30 35.21
C ILE A 232 9.80 -4.93 35.79
N GLU A 233 9.65 -5.88 36.70
CA GLU A 233 10.78 -6.57 37.35
C GLU A 233 11.47 -7.57 36.40
N ASN A 234 10.69 -8.23 35.55
CA ASN A 234 11.19 -9.20 34.58
C ASN A 234 11.78 -8.52 33.35
N LYS A 235 12.96 -8.98 32.93
CA LYS A 235 13.60 -8.52 31.71
C LYS A 235 12.89 -9.07 30.47
N ASP A 236 12.52 -8.19 29.54
CA ASP A 236 11.91 -8.55 28.26
C ASP A 236 12.87 -8.23 27.11
N LEU A 237 13.38 -9.27 26.44
CA LEU A 237 14.40 -9.13 25.39
C LEU A 237 13.90 -8.40 24.14
N SER A 238 12.60 -8.46 23.86
CA SER A 238 12.00 -7.75 22.73
C SER A 238 11.83 -6.27 23.06
N LEU A 239 11.35 -5.91 24.25
CA LEU A 239 11.26 -4.50 24.65
C LEU A 239 12.64 -3.84 24.77
N GLU A 240 13.64 -4.56 25.29
CA GLU A 240 15.05 -4.14 25.29
C GLU A 240 15.56 -3.81 23.89
N ALA A 241 15.30 -4.71 22.92
CA ALA A 241 15.71 -4.50 21.55
C ALA A 241 14.97 -3.32 20.91
N LEU A 242 13.67 -3.19 21.14
CA LEU A 242 12.85 -2.08 20.63
C LEU A 242 13.41 -0.73 21.12
N LEU A 243 13.66 -0.60 22.43
CA LEU A 243 14.20 0.63 23.02
C LEU A 243 15.60 0.96 22.51
N ARG A 244 16.43 -0.06 22.26
CA ARG A 244 17.76 0.09 21.65
C ARG A 244 17.71 0.55 20.20
N ASN A 245 16.63 0.20 19.48
CA ASN A 245 16.44 0.48 18.06
C ASN A 245 15.62 1.74 17.78
N LYS A 246 15.07 2.42 18.79
CA LYS A 246 14.14 3.55 18.59
C LYS A 246 14.76 4.79 17.90
N ASN A 247 16.08 4.95 17.99
CA ASN A 247 16.80 6.14 17.50
C ASN A 247 17.45 5.96 16.12
N ILE A 248 17.40 4.77 15.53
CA ILE A 248 17.82 4.57 14.13
C ILE A 248 16.64 4.84 13.18
N PRO A 249 16.83 4.95 11.86
CA PRO A 249 15.71 5.14 10.93
C PRO A 249 14.62 4.07 11.12
N GLN A 250 13.36 4.47 11.19
CA GLN A 250 12.21 3.57 11.33
C GLN A 250 11.55 3.39 9.94
N ILE A 251 11.56 2.18 9.38
CA ILE A 251 10.99 1.88 8.07
C ILE A 251 9.76 0.97 8.22
N PHE A 252 8.62 1.38 7.70
CA PHE A 252 7.37 0.63 7.75
C PHE A 252 7.00 0.06 6.37
N ALA A 253 6.93 -1.27 6.26
CA ALA A 253 6.50 -1.97 5.07
C ALA A 253 4.95 -1.94 4.95
N ALA A 254 4.40 -0.80 4.53
CA ALA A 254 2.95 -0.59 4.39
C ALA A 254 2.37 -1.23 3.12
N GLU A 255 3.12 -1.16 2.02
CA GLU A 255 2.88 -1.84 0.74
C GLU A 255 1.59 -1.44 -0.03
N SER A 256 0.85 -0.44 0.47
CA SER A 256 -0.30 0.21 -0.19
C SER A 256 -0.50 1.61 0.37
N ARG A 257 -1.11 2.51 -0.41
CA ARG A 257 -1.50 3.85 0.03
C ARG A 257 -2.33 3.83 1.33
N GLU A 258 -3.35 2.98 1.40
CA GLU A 258 -4.24 2.90 2.57
C GLU A 258 -3.48 2.47 3.83
N ASN A 259 -2.59 1.48 3.72
CA ASN A 259 -1.78 1.05 4.86
C ASN A 259 -0.70 2.07 5.22
N SER A 260 -0.23 2.88 4.27
CA SER A 260 0.69 3.99 4.57
C SER A 260 0.01 5.00 5.49
N LEU A 261 -1.24 5.40 5.20
CA LEU A 261 -2.02 6.28 6.07
C LEU A 261 -2.30 5.66 7.45
N ARG A 262 -2.56 4.35 7.50
CA ARG A 262 -2.76 3.62 8.77
C ARG A 262 -1.48 3.56 9.61
N ALA A 263 -0.34 3.27 9.00
CA ALA A 263 0.95 3.21 9.68
C ALA A 263 1.35 4.58 10.22
N ASP A 264 1.14 5.63 9.43
CA ASP A 264 1.35 7.02 9.82
C ASP A 264 0.47 7.41 11.02
N LYS A 265 -0.83 7.11 10.96
CA LYS A 265 -1.78 7.31 12.08
C LYS A 265 -1.31 6.66 13.38
N VAL A 266 -0.73 5.45 13.32
CA VAL A 266 -0.16 4.79 14.52
C VAL A 266 1.14 5.47 14.94
N GLY A 267 2.01 5.84 14.00
CA GLY A 267 3.26 6.54 14.28
C GLY A 267 3.04 7.87 15.01
N ASP A 268 2.10 8.69 14.53
CA ASP A 268 1.73 9.99 15.11
C ASP A 268 1.31 9.87 16.58
N GLN A 269 0.56 8.82 16.94
CA GLN A 269 0.11 8.59 18.33
C GLN A 269 1.27 8.38 19.31
N PHE A 270 2.44 7.97 18.82
CA PHE A 270 3.64 7.71 19.62
C PHE A 270 4.81 8.63 19.23
N ASN A 271 4.57 9.66 18.41
CA ASN A 271 5.58 10.57 17.90
C ASN A 271 6.72 9.85 17.16
N ILE A 272 6.38 8.88 16.32
CA ILE A 272 7.30 8.10 15.49
C ILE A 272 7.05 8.45 14.03
N GLN A 273 7.99 9.17 13.41
CA GLN A 273 7.95 9.40 11.97
C GLN A 273 8.51 8.17 11.23
N TYR A 274 7.63 7.38 10.63
CA TYR A 274 8.05 6.30 9.75
C TYR A 274 8.49 6.81 8.37
N THR A 275 9.48 6.15 7.80
CA THR A 275 9.66 6.08 6.35
C THR A 275 8.76 4.96 5.82
N LEU A 276 7.89 5.26 4.86
CA LEU A 276 6.83 4.35 4.42
C LEU A 276 7.20 3.67 3.09
N VAL A 277 7.22 2.34 3.07
CA VAL A 277 7.31 1.59 1.80
C VAL A 277 5.91 1.60 1.17
N GLY A 278 5.79 2.31 0.05
CA GLY A 278 4.53 2.56 -0.63
C GLY A 278 3.99 1.39 -1.45
N GLY A 279 2.80 1.58 -2.00
CA GLY A 279 2.13 0.66 -2.91
C GLY A 279 2.38 0.92 -4.38
N GLY A 280 2.75 2.15 -4.75
CA GLY A 280 2.78 2.60 -6.15
C GLY A 280 1.44 3.20 -6.62
N ASP A 281 0.50 3.42 -5.71
CA ASP A 281 -0.85 3.95 -5.93
C ASP A 281 -1.13 5.28 -5.19
N GLU A 282 -0.08 5.94 -4.69
CA GLU A 282 -0.13 7.17 -3.89
C GLU A 282 -0.81 8.33 -4.63
N TYR A 283 -0.61 8.42 -5.95
CA TYR A 283 -1.20 9.45 -6.81
C TYR A 283 -2.73 9.58 -6.69
N ALA A 284 -3.45 8.51 -6.30
CA ALA A 284 -4.90 8.51 -6.22
C ALA A 284 -5.47 9.24 -4.98
N ARG A 285 -4.66 9.48 -3.95
CA ARG A 285 -4.96 10.39 -2.82
C ARG A 285 -3.71 11.19 -2.41
N ILE A 286 -3.13 11.91 -3.36
CA ILE A 286 -1.85 12.60 -3.13
C ILE A 286 -1.89 13.65 -2.01
N GLN A 287 -3.05 14.27 -1.74
CA GLN A 287 -3.16 15.23 -0.64
C GLN A 287 -3.08 14.55 0.74
N ASP A 288 -3.72 13.40 0.91
CA ASP A 288 -3.64 12.60 2.15
C ASP A 288 -2.21 12.05 2.33
N VAL A 289 -1.60 11.55 1.25
CA VAL A 289 -0.20 11.11 1.23
C VAL A 289 0.75 12.23 1.65
N LYS A 290 0.53 13.45 1.15
CA LYS A 290 1.33 14.62 1.53
C LYS A 290 1.13 15.00 3.00
N ALA A 291 -0.08 14.85 3.52
CA ALA A 291 -0.41 15.19 4.91
C ALA A 291 0.36 14.35 5.94
N THR A 292 0.82 13.15 5.57
CA THR A 292 1.66 12.29 6.43
C THR A 292 3.03 12.91 6.76
N ASN A 293 3.52 13.86 5.94
CA ASN A 293 4.89 14.37 5.98
C ASN A 293 5.99 13.28 5.90
N ALA A 294 5.63 12.04 5.57
CA ALA A 294 6.54 10.92 5.54
C ALA A 294 7.45 10.96 4.30
N THR A 295 8.61 10.32 4.42
CA THR A 295 9.42 9.96 3.27
C THR A 295 9.00 8.58 2.76
N TYR A 296 8.86 8.44 1.44
CA TYR A 296 8.39 7.21 0.83
C TYR A 296 9.49 6.40 0.14
N ILE A 297 9.40 5.08 0.22
CA ILE A 297 10.19 4.14 -0.60
C ILE A 297 9.23 3.52 -1.62
N ILE A 298 9.35 3.90 -2.88
CA ILE A 298 8.35 3.60 -3.92
C ILE A 298 8.82 2.45 -4.83
N PRO A 299 8.06 1.35 -4.91
CA PRO A 299 8.34 0.29 -5.87
C PRO A 299 8.03 0.76 -7.30
N LEU A 300 8.83 0.28 -8.26
CA LEU A 300 8.63 0.53 -9.70
C LEU A 300 7.84 -0.60 -10.40
N ASP A 301 6.93 -1.26 -9.66
CA ASP A 301 6.12 -2.38 -10.14
C ASP A 301 4.81 -1.90 -10.78
N PHE A 302 4.91 -1.22 -11.93
CA PHE A 302 3.73 -0.80 -12.67
C PHE A 302 3.03 -2.03 -13.29
N PRO A 303 1.69 -2.10 -13.27
CA PRO A 303 0.95 -3.20 -13.87
C PRO A 303 1.27 -3.33 -15.37
N ASP A 304 1.36 -4.57 -15.85
CA ASP A 304 1.51 -4.86 -17.28
C ASP A 304 0.17 -4.53 -18.00
N ALA A 305 0.18 -4.30 -19.32
CA ALA A 305 -1.05 -3.97 -20.05
C ALA A 305 -2.03 -5.16 -20.05
N TYR A 306 -3.32 -4.94 -19.78
CA TYR A 306 -4.31 -6.00 -19.94
C TYR A 306 -4.49 -6.39 -21.41
N ASP A 307 -4.56 -7.70 -21.66
CA ASP A 307 -4.96 -8.20 -22.97
C ASP A 307 -6.49 -8.09 -23.13
N VAL A 308 -6.91 -7.08 -23.89
CA VAL A 308 -8.31 -6.78 -24.19
C VAL A 308 -8.69 -7.14 -25.63
N SER A 309 -7.95 -8.04 -26.29
CA SER A 309 -8.33 -8.46 -27.65
C SER A 309 -9.64 -9.23 -27.71
N ASP A 310 -10.09 -9.81 -26.60
CA ASP A 310 -11.42 -10.38 -26.44
C ASP A 310 -12.36 -9.38 -25.73
N PRO A 311 -13.40 -8.87 -26.42
CA PRO A 311 -14.37 -7.95 -25.83
C PRO A 311 -15.13 -8.49 -24.61
N TYR A 312 -15.36 -9.81 -24.53
CA TYR A 312 -16.03 -10.41 -23.37
C TYR A 312 -15.12 -10.39 -22.15
N MET A 313 -13.85 -10.73 -22.32
CA MET A 313 -12.86 -10.69 -21.24
C MET A 313 -12.55 -9.24 -20.82
N GLN A 314 -12.62 -8.27 -21.74
CA GLN A 314 -12.52 -6.84 -21.40
C GLN A 314 -13.59 -6.42 -20.38
N ASN A 315 -14.83 -6.91 -20.50
CA ASN A 315 -15.92 -6.55 -19.58
C ASN A 315 -15.66 -7.02 -18.14
N ALA A 316 -14.82 -8.04 -17.94
CA ALA A 316 -14.42 -8.51 -16.62
C ALA A 316 -13.48 -7.53 -15.88
N ILE A 317 -12.81 -6.62 -16.60
CA ILE A 317 -11.87 -5.67 -16.00
C ILE A 317 -12.64 -4.48 -15.41
N SER A 318 -12.32 -4.12 -14.17
CA SER A 318 -12.89 -2.92 -13.54
C SER A 318 -12.32 -1.65 -14.18
N LEU A 319 -13.09 -0.56 -14.19
CA LEU A 319 -12.56 0.73 -14.63
C LEU A 319 -11.36 1.17 -13.76
N GLY A 320 -11.40 0.88 -12.46
CA GLY A 320 -10.31 1.17 -11.53
C GLY A 320 -8.98 0.50 -11.93
N ASP A 321 -9.01 -0.77 -12.33
CA ASP A 321 -7.80 -1.50 -12.75
C ASP A 321 -7.23 -0.94 -14.08
N MET A 322 -8.10 -0.61 -15.03
CA MET A 322 -7.68 0.02 -16.29
C MET A 322 -7.07 1.41 -16.05
N LYS A 323 -7.65 2.20 -15.13
CA LYS A 323 -7.10 3.49 -14.70
C LYS A 323 -5.78 3.32 -13.97
N HIS A 324 -5.66 2.32 -13.08
CA HIS A 324 -4.43 2.04 -12.37
C HIS A 324 -3.28 1.72 -13.35
N TRP A 325 -3.54 0.93 -14.39
CA TRP A 325 -2.58 0.70 -15.46
C TRP A 325 -2.13 1.98 -16.16
N ASN A 326 -3.07 2.86 -16.47
CA ASN A 326 -2.80 4.10 -17.18
C ASN A 326 -2.07 5.14 -16.32
N GLN A 327 -2.32 5.16 -15.00
CA GLN A 327 -1.88 6.21 -14.10
C GLN A 327 -0.67 5.84 -13.23
N ALA A 328 -0.48 4.57 -12.86
CA ALA A 328 0.62 4.15 -11.98
C ALA A 328 2.03 4.61 -12.41
N PRO A 329 2.37 4.65 -13.70
CA PRO A 329 3.67 5.20 -14.14
C PRO A 329 3.89 6.68 -13.80
N THR A 330 2.84 7.45 -13.55
CA THR A 330 2.94 8.87 -13.16
C THR A 330 3.28 9.06 -11.68
N ASN A 331 3.19 8.01 -10.87
CA ASN A 331 3.28 8.11 -9.41
C ASN A 331 4.53 8.86 -8.91
N PRO A 332 5.76 8.58 -9.39
CA PRO A 332 6.95 9.34 -8.97
C PRO A 332 6.88 10.84 -9.32
N MET A 333 6.31 11.19 -10.48
CA MET A 333 6.15 12.58 -10.89
C MET A 333 5.09 13.30 -10.05
N VAL A 334 4.00 12.63 -9.71
CA VAL A 334 2.95 13.17 -8.85
C VAL A 334 3.47 13.44 -7.44
N LEU A 335 4.27 12.53 -6.88
CA LEU A 335 4.96 12.73 -5.59
C LEU A 335 5.89 13.94 -5.63
N LYS A 336 6.74 14.04 -6.66
CA LYS A 336 7.64 15.18 -6.87
C LYS A 336 6.87 16.51 -6.94
N LYS A 337 5.82 16.58 -7.76
CA LYS A 337 5.01 17.80 -7.95
C LYS A 337 4.35 18.28 -6.66
N ASN A 338 4.07 17.37 -5.73
CA ASN A 338 3.44 17.66 -4.44
C ASN A 338 4.43 17.77 -3.28
N ASN A 339 5.75 17.80 -3.57
CA ASN A 339 6.84 17.89 -2.60
C ASN A 339 6.87 16.74 -1.59
N VAL A 340 6.45 15.54 -1.99
CA VAL A 340 6.59 14.33 -1.16
C VAL A 340 7.96 13.71 -1.44
N PRO A 341 8.87 13.63 -0.45
CA PRO A 341 10.19 13.04 -0.67
C PRO A 341 10.10 11.53 -0.87
N PHE A 342 10.79 11.00 -1.88
CA PHE A 342 10.76 9.56 -2.15
C PHE A 342 12.08 9.00 -2.69
N SER A 343 12.37 7.74 -2.36
CA SER A 343 13.37 6.91 -3.04
C SER A 343 12.70 5.87 -3.93
N LEU A 344 13.40 5.36 -4.93
CA LEU A 344 12.95 4.23 -5.75
C LEU A 344 13.59 2.93 -5.26
N THR A 345 12.84 1.83 -5.32
CA THR A 345 13.32 0.50 -4.92
C THR A 345 13.03 -0.57 -5.97
N THR A 346 13.86 -1.61 -5.99
CA THR A 346 13.64 -2.84 -6.75
C THR A 346 12.64 -3.78 -6.10
N TYR A 347 12.20 -3.49 -4.87
CA TYR A 347 11.15 -4.25 -4.21
C TYR A 347 9.90 -4.39 -5.10
N LYS A 348 9.32 -5.60 -5.12
CA LYS A 348 8.24 -6.07 -6.03
C LYS A 348 8.58 -6.19 -7.52
N LEU A 349 9.77 -5.75 -7.99
CA LEU A 349 10.16 -6.04 -9.37
C LEU A 349 10.30 -7.55 -9.61
N LYS A 350 9.72 -8.03 -10.71
CA LYS A 350 9.86 -9.44 -11.14
C LYS A 350 11.33 -9.81 -11.41
N LYS A 351 12.12 -8.87 -11.94
CA LYS A 351 13.56 -8.99 -12.22
C LYS A 351 14.24 -7.66 -11.98
N VAL A 352 15.45 -7.69 -11.40
CA VAL A 352 16.27 -6.48 -11.21
C VAL A 352 16.55 -5.78 -12.55
N ALA A 353 16.77 -6.56 -13.61
CA ALA A 353 16.98 -6.09 -14.98
C ALA A 353 15.82 -5.26 -15.58
N ASP A 354 14.62 -5.32 -15.01
CA ASP A 354 13.49 -4.52 -15.47
C ASP A 354 13.59 -3.06 -15.00
N LEU A 355 14.48 -2.75 -14.03
CA LEU A 355 14.61 -1.43 -13.40
C LEU A 355 14.77 -0.31 -14.43
N LYS A 356 15.74 -0.42 -15.35
CA LYS A 356 16.01 0.61 -16.36
C LYS A 356 14.77 0.92 -17.19
N THR A 357 14.03 -0.11 -17.58
CA THR A 357 12.79 0.03 -18.37
C THR A 357 11.69 0.71 -17.55
N ARG A 358 11.54 0.37 -16.27
CA ARG A 358 10.53 0.98 -15.40
C ARG A 358 10.85 2.45 -15.09
N ILE A 359 12.12 2.80 -14.83
CA ILE A 359 12.54 4.21 -14.68
C ILE A 359 12.27 5.00 -15.96
N LYS A 360 12.64 4.46 -17.13
CA LYS A 360 12.34 5.10 -18.42
C LYS A 360 10.84 5.29 -18.62
N THR A 361 10.03 4.33 -18.18
CA THR A 361 8.56 4.45 -18.23
C THR A 361 8.07 5.61 -17.37
N ALA A 362 8.57 5.76 -16.13
CA ALA A 362 8.24 6.90 -15.28
C ALA A 362 8.69 8.24 -15.89
N ILE A 363 9.89 8.28 -16.50
CA ILE A 363 10.41 9.47 -17.19
C ILE A 363 9.53 9.85 -18.39
N LYS A 364 9.11 8.87 -19.19
CA LYS A 364 8.18 9.06 -20.31
C LYS A 364 6.83 9.63 -19.84
N HIS A 365 6.44 9.33 -18.59
CA HIS A 365 5.24 9.87 -17.94
C HIS A 365 5.49 11.14 -17.12
N GLY A 366 6.66 11.77 -17.26
CA GLY A 366 6.94 13.13 -16.78
C GLY A 366 7.90 13.24 -15.59
N LEU A 367 8.43 12.14 -15.05
CA LEU A 367 9.50 12.21 -14.05
C LEU A 367 10.77 12.77 -14.71
N ASP A 368 11.38 13.80 -14.12
CA ASP A 368 12.65 14.30 -14.64
C ASP A 368 13.83 13.41 -14.22
N LYS A 369 14.89 13.42 -15.04
CA LYS A 369 16.07 12.55 -14.85
C LYS A 369 16.84 12.86 -13.56
N THR A 370 16.84 14.11 -13.11
CA THR A 370 17.55 14.53 -11.90
C THR A 370 16.84 13.97 -10.67
N THR A 371 15.52 14.12 -10.57
CA THR A 371 14.71 13.53 -9.49
C THR A 371 14.84 12.00 -9.48
N ALA A 372 14.83 11.34 -10.65
CA ALA A 372 15.06 9.90 -10.72
C ALA A 372 16.42 9.49 -10.15
N LEU A 373 17.47 10.28 -10.40
CA LEU A 373 18.80 10.03 -9.85
C LEU A 373 18.87 10.33 -8.34
N GLU A 374 18.26 11.41 -7.85
CA GLU A 374 18.11 11.71 -6.42
C GLU A 374 17.46 10.55 -5.67
N ALA A 375 16.37 10.01 -6.23
CA ALA A 375 15.61 8.91 -5.66
C ALA A 375 16.37 7.58 -5.64
N LEU A 376 17.47 7.46 -6.38
CA LEU A 376 18.36 6.29 -6.39
C LEU A 376 19.69 6.53 -5.66
N THR A 377 19.98 7.74 -5.20
CA THR A 377 21.29 8.10 -4.62
C THR A 377 21.17 8.89 -3.32
N THR A 378 20.94 10.20 -3.39
CA THR A 378 20.98 11.10 -2.23
C THR A 378 19.81 10.87 -1.25
N ILE A 379 18.62 10.57 -1.76
CA ILE A 379 17.44 10.32 -0.91
C ILE A 379 17.56 9.00 -0.12
N PRO A 380 17.86 7.84 -0.74
CA PRO A 380 18.06 6.62 0.04
C PRO A 380 19.24 6.70 1.01
N ALA A 381 20.32 7.42 0.66
CA ALA A 381 21.40 7.70 1.61
C ALA A 381 20.93 8.51 2.84
N LYS A 382 20.05 9.49 2.62
CA LYS A 382 19.42 10.29 3.68
C LYS A 382 18.48 9.45 4.56
N ILE A 383 17.64 8.61 3.96
CA ILE A 383 16.73 7.69 4.68
C ILE A 383 17.52 6.84 5.68
N LEU A 384 18.69 6.35 5.26
CA LEU A 384 19.55 5.49 6.08
C LEU A 384 20.48 6.27 7.03
N GLY A 385 20.46 7.60 7.00
CA GLY A 385 21.36 8.43 7.81
C GLY A 385 22.84 8.34 7.41
N LYS A 386 23.15 7.93 6.16
CA LYS A 386 24.52 7.67 5.67
C LYS A 386 24.94 8.57 4.49
N SER A 387 24.36 9.76 4.34
CA SER A 387 24.70 10.72 3.26
C SER A 387 26.18 11.11 3.19
N ASN A 388 26.91 11.02 4.30
CA ASN A 388 28.35 11.30 4.34
C ASN A 388 29.20 10.16 3.74
N LEU A 389 28.66 8.95 3.64
CA LEU A 389 29.39 7.75 3.23
C LEU A 389 28.97 7.26 1.84
N ILE A 390 27.71 7.45 1.45
CA ILE A 390 27.15 6.89 0.21
C ILE A 390 26.22 7.90 -0.49
N GLY A 391 25.93 7.67 -1.78
CA GLY A 391 24.96 8.44 -2.56
C GLY A 391 25.49 9.75 -3.15
N THR A 392 26.76 10.10 -2.89
CA THR A 392 27.45 11.26 -3.45
C THR A 392 28.90 10.92 -3.76
N LEU A 393 29.57 11.72 -4.58
CA LEU A 393 31.01 11.63 -4.85
C LEU A 393 31.76 12.77 -4.17
N GLN A 394 31.79 12.75 -2.85
CA GLN A 394 32.49 13.74 -2.03
C GLN A 394 33.68 13.12 -1.29
N PRO A 395 34.70 13.91 -0.90
CA PRO A 395 35.81 13.42 -0.09
C PRO A 395 35.32 12.69 1.18
N GLY A 396 35.90 11.54 1.46
CA GLY A 396 35.55 10.67 2.60
C GLY A 396 34.46 9.64 2.32
N ALA A 397 33.62 9.83 1.30
CA ALA A 397 32.62 8.85 0.89
C ALA A 397 33.27 7.59 0.28
N TYR A 398 32.55 6.47 0.29
CA TYR A 398 32.96 5.27 -0.42
C TYR A 398 33.01 5.54 -1.93
N ALA A 399 34.01 5.00 -2.59
CA ALA A 399 34.19 5.09 -4.03
C ALA A 399 33.21 4.16 -4.77
N ASN A 400 31.92 4.51 -4.69
CA ASN A 400 30.79 3.84 -5.32
C ASN A 400 30.31 4.69 -6.50
N PHE A 401 30.70 4.35 -7.73
CA PHE A 401 30.35 5.15 -8.90
C PHE A 401 30.17 4.36 -10.21
N LEU A 402 29.44 4.96 -11.14
CA LEU A 402 29.12 4.45 -12.47
C LEU A 402 29.89 5.23 -13.53
N ILE A 403 30.39 4.55 -14.56
CA ILE A 403 30.96 5.18 -15.75
C ILE A 403 30.06 4.92 -16.95
N THR A 404 29.68 5.97 -17.67
CA THR A 404 28.76 5.91 -18.81
C THR A 404 29.27 6.73 -19.99
N ASN A 405 28.79 6.42 -21.21
CA ASN A 405 29.14 7.19 -22.41
C ASN A 405 28.50 8.59 -22.47
N LYS A 406 27.34 8.77 -21.86
CA LYS A 406 26.56 10.02 -21.89
C LYS A 406 25.66 10.16 -20.67
N ALA A 407 24.79 11.16 -20.67
CA ALA A 407 23.82 11.38 -19.59
C ALA A 407 23.05 10.10 -19.20
N LEU A 408 22.89 9.87 -17.89
CA LEU A 408 22.15 8.73 -17.36
C LEU A 408 20.68 8.75 -17.85
N PHE A 409 20.06 7.57 -17.97
CA PHE A 409 18.67 7.38 -18.44
C PHE A 409 18.36 7.87 -19.88
N GLY A 410 19.37 8.13 -20.72
CA GLY A 410 19.18 8.30 -22.17
C GLY A 410 18.94 6.97 -22.88
N ASP A 411 18.37 7.03 -24.10
CA ASP A 411 18.02 5.81 -24.83
C ASP A 411 19.23 4.99 -25.26
N ASP A 412 20.26 5.64 -25.79
CA ASP A 412 21.53 4.97 -26.16
C ASP A 412 22.60 5.10 -25.07
N THR A 413 22.19 5.33 -23.80
CA THR A 413 23.14 5.36 -22.69
C THR A 413 23.63 3.96 -22.38
N ILE A 414 24.95 3.79 -22.45
CA ILE A 414 25.69 2.57 -22.16
C ILE A 414 26.37 2.76 -20.80
N LEU A 415 26.08 1.84 -19.88
CA LEU A 415 26.82 1.69 -18.64
C LEU A 415 28.05 0.84 -18.92
N TYR A 416 29.23 1.44 -18.81
CA TYR A 416 30.49 0.73 -19.03
C TYR A 416 30.95 0.01 -17.78
N GLU A 417 31.02 0.72 -16.66
CA GLU A 417 31.60 0.18 -15.42
C GLU A 417 30.76 0.60 -14.22
N ASN A 418 30.74 -0.26 -13.21
CA ASN A 418 30.25 0.06 -11.87
C ASN A 418 31.36 -0.28 -10.87
N TRP A 419 31.77 0.74 -10.11
CA TRP A 419 32.82 0.67 -9.13
C TRP A 419 32.18 0.64 -7.75
N VAL A 420 32.57 -0.33 -6.92
CA VAL A 420 32.07 -0.49 -5.55
C VAL A 420 33.24 -0.55 -4.60
N GLN A 421 33.32 0.42 -3.68
CA GLN A 421 34.47 0.66 -2.81
C GLN A 421 35.79 0.66 -3.60
N GLY A 422 35.80 1.31 -4.76
CA GLY A 422 36.96 1.39 -5.64
C GLY A 422 37.28 0.10 -6.42
N ASN A 423 36.51 -0.98 -6.26
CA ASN A 423 36.67 -2.19 -7.05
C ASN A 423 35.85 -2.11 -8.34
N LYS A 424 36.53 -2.19 -9.48
CA LYS A 424 35.95 -2.06 -10.82
C LYS A 424 35.23 -3.34 -11.25
N THR A 425 33.97 -3.21 -11.65
CA THR A 425 33.25 -4.23 -12.44
C THR A 425 32.97 -3.71 -13.84
N ILE A 426 33.46 -4.40 -14.87
CA ILE A 426 33.19 -4.09 -16.27
C ILE A 426 31.83 -4.68 -16.67
N ILE A 427 30.89 -3.83 -17.07
CA ILE A 427 29.54 -4.20 -17.52
C ILE A 427 29.51 -4.27 -19.04
N ASN A 428 29.98 -3.19 -19.69
CA ASN A 428 30.27 -3.15 -21.11
C ASN A 428 31.68 -2.60 -21.26
N ASP A 429 32.50 -3.27 -22.06
CA ASP A 429 33.85 -2.81 -22.32
C ASP A 429 33.80 -1.46 -23.06
N MET A 430 34.51 -0.45 -22.53
CA MET A 430 34.58 0.88 -23.13
C MET A 430 35.64 0.98 -24.23
N ASN A 431 36.55 0.00 -24.31
CA ASN A 431 37.63 -0.08 -25.28
C ASN A 431 37.28 -0.99 -26.47
N ILE A 432 36.11 -1.65 -26.43
CA ILE A 432 35.66 -2.50 -27.52
C ILE A 432 35.38 -1.67 -28.77
N ILE A 433 35.91 -2.13 -29.89
CA ILE A 433 35.71 -1.48 -31.19
C ILE A 433 34.32 -1.85 -31.70
N ASP A 434 33.51 -0.86 -32.07
CA ASP A 434 32.17 -1.10 -32.61
C ASP A 434 32.26 -1.56 -34.07
N ILE A 435 31.85 -2.81 -34.29
CA ILE A 435 31.87 -3.49 -35.60
C ILE A 435 30.46 -3.63 -36.20
N THR A 436 29.46 -2.96 -35.65
CA THR A 436 28.10 -2.98 -36.17
C THR A 436 27.99 -2.23 -37.49
N GLY A 437 27.14 -2.74 -38.39
CA GLY A 437 26.93 -2.19 -39.72
C GLY A 437 26.70 -3.25 -40.78
N THR A 438 26.54 -2.80 -42.03
CA THR A 438 26.39 -3.69 -43.20
C THR A 438 27.70 -3.76 -43.96
N TYR A 439 28.14 -4.98 -44.29
CA TYR A 439 29.41 -5.27 -44.93
C TYR A 439 29.20 -6.07 -46.22
N ASP A 440 29.92 -5.70 -47.28
CA ASP A 440 30.19 -6.60 -48.40
C ASP A 440 31.30 -7.57 -47.97
N LEU A 441 30.96 -8.84 -47.82
CA LEU A 441 31.84 -9.92 -47.40
C LEU A 441 32.25 -10.75 -48.61
N THR A 442 33.52 -10.73 -48.98
CA THR A 442 34.08 -11.48 -50.10
C THR A 442 34.99 -12.60 -49.60
N ILE A 443 34.76 -13.83 -50.07
CA ILE A 443 35.59 -15.02 -49.80
C ILE A 443 35.97 -15.64 -51.15
N GLY A 444 37.24 -15.56 -51.54
CA GLY A 444 37.66 -15.94 -52.90
C GLY A 444 36.92 -15.13 -53.97
N ALA A 445 36.25 -15.80 -54.92
CA ALA A 445 35.42 -15.16 -55.95
C ALA A 445 33.93 -14.98 -55.56
N LYS A 446 33.54 -15.37 -54.34
CA LYS A 446 32.14 -15.32 -53.89
C LYS A 446 31.88 -14.11 -53.01
N ASN A 447 30.74 -13.45 -53.23
CA ASN A 447 30.30 -12.28 -52.48
C ASN A 447 29.05 -12.57 -51.65
N TYR A 448 29.03 -12.05 -50.43
CA TYR A 448 27.95 -12.15 -49.46
C TYR A 448 27.66 -10.76 -48.86
N THR A 449 26.46 -10.57 -48.32
CA THR A 449 26.14 -9.40 -47.48
C THR A 449 26.08 -9.84 -46.03
N ALA A 450 26.85 -9.19 -45.16
CA ALA A 450 26.85 -9.43 -43.72
C ALA A 450 26.30 -8.20 -42.98
N VAL A 451 25.20 -8.36 -42.25
CA VAL A 451 24.63 -7.33 -41.39
C VAL A 451 24.96 -7.69 -39.94
N ILE A 452 25.85 -6.90 -39.33
CA ILE A 452 26.21 -7.03 -37.91
C ILE A 452 25.39 -6.02 -37.12
N SER A 453 24.63 -6.49 -36.13
CA SER A 453 23.75 -5.68 -35.29
C SER A 453 23.83 -6.09 -33.81
N GLY A 454 23.15 -5.39 -32.90
CA GLY A 454 23.23 -5.63 -31.45
C GLY A 454 24.19 -4.66 -30.76
N SER A 455 24.65 -4.99 -29.54
CA SER A 455 25.62 -4.17 -28.81
C SER A 455 27.06 -4.54 -29.22
N PRO A 456 28.01 -3.59 -29.19
CA PRO A 456 29.42 -3.87 -29.52
C PRO A 456 30.01 -5.06 -28.75
N SER A 457 29.60 -5.25 -27.49
CA SER A 457 30.00 -6.36 -26.61
C SER A 457 29.35 -7.71 -26.90
N LYS A 458 28.25 -7.74 -27.66
CA LYS A 458 27.49 -8.95 -28.02
C LYS A 458 26.87 -8.77 -29.40
N PRO A 459 27.68 -8.72 -30.47
CA PRO A 459 27.16 -8.57 -31.81
C PRO A 459 26.38 -9.83 -32.21
N SER A 460 25.42 -9.62 -33.11
CA SER A 460 24.69 -10.64 -33.84
C SER A 460 24.92 -10.40 -35.33
N ILE A 461 24.81 -11.46 -36.15
CA ILE A 461 25.07 -11.36 -37.58
C ILE A 461 23.98 -12.05 -38.39
N THR A 462 23.65 -11.44 -39.52
CA THR A 462 22.89 -12.06 -40.60
C THR A 462 23.74 -12.05 -41.86
N VAL A 463 24.01 -13.22 -42.44
CA VAL A 463 24.74 -13.36 -43.71
C VAL A 463 23.77 -13.78 -44.80
N SER A 464 23.82 -13.13 -45.97
CA SER A 464 22.96 -13.44 -47.11
C SER A 464 23.76 -13.58 -48.41
N SER A 465 23.29 -14.45 -49.30
CA SER A 465 23.77 -14.64 -50.67
C SER A 465 22.60 -14.35 -51.63
N GLY A 466 22.61 -13.22 -52.32
CA GLY A 466 21.43 -12.74 -53.06
C GLY A 466 20.24 -12.51 -52.12
N ALA A 467 19.07 -13.08 -52.45
CA ALA A 467 17.85 -12.99 -51.64
C ALA A 467 17.75 -14.04 -50.51
N HIS A 468 18.73 -14.96 -50.41
CA HIS A 468 18.68 -16.07 -49.44
C HIS A 468 19.50 -15.74 -48.19
N THR A 469 18.86 -15.79 -47.03
CA THR A 469 19.53 -15.69 -45.72
C THR A 469 20.15 -17.04 -45.33
N LEU A 470 21.39 -17.01 -44.89
CA LEU A 470 22.17 -18.18 -44.46
C LEU A 470 22.16 -18.25 -42.93
N GLY A 471 22.17 -19.47 -42.38
CA GLY A 471 22.27 -19.67 -40.94
C GLY A 471 23.66 -19.20 -40.46
N SER A 472 23.71 -18.11 -39.69
CA SER A 472 24.96 -17.44 -39.33
C SER A 472 25.12 -17.20 -37.82
N LYS A 473 26.37 -17.29 -37.34
CA LYS A 473 26.78 -17.02 -35.96
C LYS A 473 28.04 -16.16 -35.97
N ILE A 474 28.15 -15.24 -35.03
CA ILE A 474 29.33 -14.40 -34.79
C ILE A 474 29.80 -14.56 -33.35
N GLU A 475 31.12 -14.56 -33.15
CA GLU A 475 31.79 -14.44 -31.87
C GLU A 475 32.81 -13.30 -31.99
N TYR A 476 32.80 -12.36 -31.03
CA TYR A 476 33.69 -11.21 -31.04
C TYR A 476 34.30 -11.01 -29.65
N LYS A 477 35.63 -11.09 -29.56
CA LYS A 477 36.38 -10.98 -28.30
C LYS A 477 37.81 -10.52 -28.56
N ASP A 478 38.36 -9.62 -27.76
CA ASP A 478 39.75 -9.15 -27.85
C ASP A 478 40.11 -8.67 -29.27
N ASN A 479 39.17 -7.98 -29.91
CA ASN A 479 39.21 -7.56 -31.31
C ASN A 479 39.27 -8.67 -32.36
N TRP A 480 39.17 -9.94 -31.98
CA TRP A 480 39.00 -11.07 -32.89
C TRP A 480 37.54 -11.32 -33.16
N VAL A 481 37.19 -11.35 -34.44
CA VAL A 481 35.86 -11.70 -34.93
C VAL A 481 35.93 -13.04 -35.63
N THR A 482 35.08 -13.96 -35.18
CA THR A 482 34.86 -15.27 -35.80
C THR A 482 33.42 -15.33 -36.28
N ILE A 483 33.21 -15.56 -37.58
CA ILE A 483 31.88 -15.73 -38.15
C ILE A 483 31.79 -17.11 -38.77
N THR A 484 30.70 -17.83 -38.47
CA THR A 484 30.38 -19.11 -39.08
C THR A 484 29.03 -18.99 -39.80
N PHE A 485 28.94 -19.43 -41.04
CA PHE A 485 27.66 -19.42 -41.77
C PHE A 485 27.51 -20.57 -42.75
N THR A 486 26.28 -21.03 -42.96
CA THR A 486 25.96 -22.19 -43.82
C THR A 486 26.20 -21.90 -45.31
N SER A 487 26.39 -22.96 -46.09
CA SER A 487 26.38 -22.86 -47.55
C SER A 487 24.97 -22.56 -48.10
N PRO A 488 24.84 -22.02 -49.34
CA PRO A 488 23.54 -21.87 -50.01
C PRO A 488 22.85 -23.20 -50.36
N ASP A 489 23.58 -24.32 -50.38
CA ASP A 489 23.03 -25.65 -50.65
C ASP A 489 22.42 -26.24 -49.38
N VAL A 490 21.09 -26.38 -49.37
CA VAL A 490 20.30 -26.91 -48.26
C VAL A 490 20.40 -28.43 -48.09
N THR A 491 20.98 -29.15 -49.06
CA THR A 491 21.10 -30.63 -49.02
C THR A 491 22.34 -31.12 -48.26
N LYS A 492 23.36 -30.26 -48.06
CA LYS A 492 24.59 -30.56 -47.31
C LYS A 492 24.87 -29.47 -46.28
N LYS A 493 24.82 -29.81 -44.98
CA LYS A 493 25.14 -28.87 -43.86
C LYS A 493 26.65 -28.60 -43.76
N THR A 494 27.20 -27.87 -44.72
CA THR A 494 28.57 -27.37 -44.71
C THR A 494 28.62 -25.90 -44.29
N TYR A 495 29.74 -25.47 -43.69
CA TYR A 495 29.89 -24.15 -43.09
C TYR A 495 31.14 -23.45 -43.63
N ASN A 496 31.03 -22.16 -43.89
CA ASN A 496 32.17 -21.26 -44.00
C ASN A 496 32.52 -20.77 -42.60
N ARG A 497 33.81 -20.75 -42.26
CA ARG A 497 34.34 -20.20 -41.00
C ARG A 497 35.36 -19.13 -41.31
N ILE A 498 35.10 -17.88 -40.92
CA ILE A 498 36.03 -16.77 -41.09
C ILE A 498 36.51 -16.26 -39.74
N VAL A 499 37.78 -15.88 -39.66
CA VAL A 499 38.42 -15.32 -38.46
C VAL A 499 39.34 -14.17 -38.84
N GLY A 500 39.16 -13.01 -38.21
CA GLY A 500 39.97 -11.81 -38.44
C GLY A 500 40.16 -11.00 -37.17
N LYS A 501 41.23 -10.21 -37.12
CA LYS A 501 41.50 -9.27 -36.03
C LYS A 501 41.25 -7.85 -36.53
N ILE A 502 40.50 -7.05 -35.77
CA ILE A 502 40.12 -5.68 -36.12
C ILE A 502 41.00 -4.73 -35.33
N GLU A 503 41.85 -3.97 -36.01
CA GLU A 503 42.84 -3.11 -35.32
C GLU A 503 42.30 -1.70 -35.05
N THR A 504 42.07 -0.90 -36.10
CA THR A 504 41.60 0.49 -35.98
C THR A 504 40.62 0.90 -37.07
N ASP A 505 40.77 0.36 -38.30
CA ASP A 505 39.80 0.55 -39.38
C ASP A 505 38.62 -0.44 -39.22
N THR A 506 37.46 0.08 -38.85
CA THR A 506 36.19 -0.69 -38.78
C THR A 506 35.45 -0.73 -40.12
N ALA A 507 35.87 0.07 -41.09
CA ALA A 507 35.29 0.14 -42.41
C ALA A 507 35.85 -0.95 -43.33
N ASN A 508 37.10 -1.37 -43.15
CA ASN A 508 37.69 -2.46 -43.94
C ASN A 508 38.50 -3.40 -43.06
N TRP A 509 38.11 -4.66 -43.02
CA TRP A 509 38.84 -5.67 -42.28
C TRP A 509 38.94 -6.98 -43.06
N ARG A 510 40.00 -7.73 -42.79
CA ARG A 510 40.37 -8.94 -43.53
C ARG A 510 40.85 -10.02 -42.58
N GLY A 511 40.89 -11.25 -43.06
CA GLY A 511 41.40 -12.36 -42.28
C GLY A 511 41.37 -13.67 -43.04
N LYS A 512 41.41 -14.76 -42.28
CA LYS A 512 41.43 -16.13 -42.79
C LYS A 512 40.00 -16.66 -42.93
N ALA A 513 39.72 -17.35 -44.02
CA ALA A 513 38.48 -18.06 -44.28
C ALA A 513 38.77 -19.55 -44.51
N ILE A 514 37.93 -20.41 -43.97
CA ILE A 514 37.90 -21.85 -44.27
C ILE A 514 36.56 -22.08 -44.96
N THR A 515 36.61 -22.47 -46.23
CA THR A 515 35.43 -22.69 -47.07
C THR A 515 34.79 -24.05 -46.80
N THR A 516 33.61 -24.27 -47.38
CA THR A 516 32.79 -25.48 -47.18
C THR A 516 33.46 -26.80 -47.57
N ASP A 517 34.51 -26.75 -48.38
CA ASP A 517 35.35 -27.85 -48.86
C ASP A 517 36.61 -28.07 -47.98
N GLY A 518 36.78 -27.29 -46.91
CA GLY A 518 37.96 -27.34 -46.03
C GLY A 518 39.15 -26.51 -46.51
N THR A 519 39.06 -25.88 -47.69
CA THR A 519 40.14 -25.06 -48.23
C THR A 519 40.32 -23.78 -47.41
N THR A 520 41.58 -23.42 -47.13
CA THR A 520 41.92 -22.15 -46.47
C THR A 520 42.16 -21.06 -47.52
N THR A 521 41.47 -19.93 -47.40
CA THR A 521 41.64 -18.73 -48.22
C THR A 521 41.58 -17.46 -47.36
N THR A 522 41.58 -16.27 -47.97
CA THR A 522 41.37 -15.00 -47.29
C THR A 522 39.95 -14.48 -47.51
N PHE A 523 39.45 -13.71 -46.55
CA PHE A 523 38.24 -12.90 -46.75
C PHE A 523 38.54 -11.41 -46.62
N THR A 524 37.68 -10.61 -47.21
CA THR A 524 37.62 -9.16 -46.98
C THR A 524 36.19 -8.77 -46.65
N ALA A 525 36.03 -7.86 -45.69
CA ALA A 525 34.75 -7.30 -45.28
C ALA A 525 34.85 -5.78 -45.38
N LYS A 526 34.09 -5.20 -46.32
CA LYS A 526 34.06 -3.76 -46.57
C LYS A 526 32.72 -3.21 -46.14
N LYS A 527 32.70 -2.32 -45.16
CA LYS A 527 31.51 -1.65 -44.66
C LYS A 527 30.92 -0.85 -45.81
N LYS A 528 29.64 -1.07 -46.11
CA LYS A 528 28.91 -0.20 -47.03
C LYS A 528 28.91 1.19 -46.42
N SER A 529 29.18 2.21 -47.22
CA SER A 529 28.85 3.58 -46.83
C SER A 529 27.40 3.57 -46.38
N ASP A 530 27.11 4.09 -45.19
CA ASP A 530 25.74 4.29 -44.75
C ASP A 530 25.05 5.20 -45.78
N LYS A 531 24.43 4.62 -46.82
CA LYS A 531 23.13 5.14 -47.20
C LYS A 531 22.38 5.03 -45.89
N LYS A 532 22.06 6.17 -45.29
CA LYS A 532 20.89 6.27 -44.42
C LYS A 532 19.83 5.47 -45.16
N SER A 533 19.65 4.20 -44.79
CA SER A 533 18.36 3.61 -44.94
C SER A 533 17.55 4.60 -44.15
N ASP A 534 16.71 5.35 -44.86
CA ASP A 534 15.45 5.76 -44.30
C ASP A 534 14.82 4.45 -43.78
N LYS A 535 15.24 3.99 -42.59
CA LYS A 535 14.27 3.58 -41.60
C LYS A 535 13.29 4.70 -41.74
N LYS A 536 12.11 4.39 -42.27
CA LYS A 536 10.96 5.26 -42.08
C LYS A 536 11.12 5.73 -40.65
N ASP A 537 11.51 6.99 -40.50
CA ASP A 537 11.19 7.74 -39.32
C ASP A 537 9.66 7.71 -39.38
N THR A 538 9.06 6.61 -38.89
CA THR A 538 8.02 6.78 -37.91
C THR A 538 8.70 7.66 -36.88
N LYS A 539 8.61 8.97 -37.10
CA LYS A 539 8.72 9.97 -36.06
C LYS A 539 7.96 9.31 -34.93
N GLU A 540 8.67 8.76 -33.94
CA GLU A 540 8.05 8.53 -32.66
C GLU A 540 7.71 9.95 -32.27
N VAL A 541 6.45 10.30 -32.56
CA VAL A 541 5.88 11.54 -32.09
C VAL A 541 6.15 11.46 -30.60
N ASN A 542 6.98 12.39 -30.13
CA ASN A 542 7.42 12.51 -28.75
C ASN A 542 6.24 13.02 -27.90
N THR A 543 5.07 12.40 -28.10
CA THR A 543 3.84 12.64 -27.38
C THR A 543 3.94 11.84 -26.11
N LYS A 544 3.92 12.57 -24.99
CA LYS A 544 3.70 12.00 -23.67
C LYS A 544 2.50 11.03 -23.74
N PRO A 545 2.57 9.86 -23.08
CA PRO A 545 1.44 8.96 -23.00
C PRO A 545 0.20 9.70 -22.52
N GLU A 546 -0.93 9.39 -23.14
CA GLU A 546 -2.21 9.93 -22.70
C GLU A 546 -2.58 9.32 -21.35
N VAL A 547 -2.75 10.16 -20.33
CA VAL A 547 -3.12 9.75 -18.97
C VAL A 547 -4.47 10.36 -18.61
N LEU A 548 -5.43 9.53 -18.23
CA LEU A 548 -6.74 9.95 -17.75
C LEU A 548 -6.61 10.61 -16.36
N PRO A 549 -7.46 11.60 -16.04
CA PRO A 549 -7.43 12.25 -14.74
C PRO A 549 -7.82 11.30 -13.61
N VAL A 550 -7.28 11.56 -12.42
CA VAL A 550 -7.70 10.90 -11.18
C VAL A 550 -9.12 11.35 -10.82
N THR A 551 -9.94 10.42 -10.36
CA THR A 551 -11.27 10.69 -9.79
C THR A 551 -11.30 10.35 -8.30
N TYR A 552 -12.36 10.78 -7.62
CA TYR A 552 -12.56 10.64 -6.18
C TYR A 552 -13.90 9.91 -5.92
N PRO A 553 -13.87 8.62 -5.55
CA PRO A 553 -12.71 7.74 -5.54
C PRO A 553 -12.22 7.38 -6.96
N ASN A 554 -11.03 6.78 -7.09
CA ASN A 554 -10.41 6.54 -8.39
C ASN A 554 -10.91 5.24 -9.07
N ILE A 555 -12.21 5.00 -8.99
CA ILE A 555 -12.94 3.84 -9.52
C ILE A 555 -14.20 4.29 -10.27
N ALA A 556 -15.05 3.35 -10.69
CA ALA A 556 -16.33 3.66 -11.32
C ALA A 556 -17.19 4.55 -10.42
N TYR A 557 -17.96 5.46 -11.03
CA TYR A 557 -18.79 6.48 -10.35
C TYR A 557 -17.99 7.48 -9.49
N GLY A 558 -16.67 7.55 -9.66
CA GLY A 558 -15.83 8.56 -9.04
C GLY A 558 -16.09 9.96 -9.57
N ASN A 559 -16.08 10.96 -8.69
CA ASN A 559 -16.24 12.36 -9.07
C ASN A 559 -14.91 12.98 -9.50
N SER A 560 -14.91 13.92 -10.46
CA SER A 560 -13.71 14.70 -10.81
C SER A 560 -13.27 15.66 -9.70
N LYS A 561 -14.18 16.00 -8.78
CA LYS A 561 -13.96 16.82 -7.60
C LYS A 561 -14.83 16.28 -6.47
N ILE A 562 -14.37 16.43 -5.23
CA ILE A 562 -15.15 16.08 -4.05
C ILE A 562 -16.42 16.97 -4.00
N PRO A 563 -17.63 16.39 -3.79
CA PRO A 563 -18.85 17.17 -3.63
C PRO A 563 -18.76 18.15 -2.45
N THR A 564 -19.30 19.36 -2.61
CA THR A 564 -19.31 20.40 -1.57
C THR A 564 -20.73 20.88 -1.29
N ALA A 565 -20.96 21.38 -0.07
CA ALA A 565 -22.26 21.91 0.33
C ALA A 565 -22.71 23.07 -0.58
N ALA A 566 -24.00 23.11 -0.91
CA ALA A 566 -24.62 24.18 -1.68
C ALA A 566 -25.81 24.77 -0.91
N THR A 567 -26.16 26.03 -1.22
CA THR A 567 -27.44 26.59 -0.76
C THR A 567 -28.53 26.12 -1.70
N ILE A 568 -29.51 25.38 -1.19
CA ILE A 568 -30.55 24.69 -1.97
C ILE A 568 -31.91 25.04 -1.39
N LEU A 569 -32.89 25.34 -2.24
CA LEU A 569 -34.27 25.48 -1.84
C LEU A 569 -35.10 24.39 -2.53
N PHE A 570 -35.56 23.40 -1.76
CA PHE A 570 -36.60 22.48 -2.24
C PHE A 570 -37.93 23.21 -2.18
N LYS A 571 -38.68 23.23 -3.28
CA LYS A 571 -39.99 23.88 -3.35
C LYS A 571 -41.12 22.88 -3.48
N ASN A 572 -42.21 23.13 -2.75
CA ASN A 572 -43.48 22.41 -2.91
C ASN A 572 -43.39 20.88 -2.67
N ALA A 573 -42.55 20.44 -1.73
CA ALA A 573 -42.39 19.02 -1.40
C ALA A 573 -43.48 18.51 -0.43
N THR A 574 -43.71 17.21 -0.42
CA THR A 574 -44.28 16.52 0.74
C THR A 574 -43.16 16.17 1.72
N VAL A 575 -43.05 16.89 2.83
CA VAL A 575 -41.93 16.81 3.76
C VAL A 575 -42.28 15.89 4.93
N TRP A 576 -41.51 14.81 5.09
CA TRP A 576 -41.61 13.90 6.24
C TRP A 576 -40.69 14.40 7.34
N THR A 577 -41.26 15.10 8.33
CA THR A 577 -40.43 15.74 9.36
C THR A 577 -39.83 14.74 10.33
N ASN A 578 -40.53 13.64 10.64
CA ASN A 578 -40.28 12.77 11.81
C ASN A 578 -40.35 13.47 13.17
N GLU A 579 -40.82 14.71 13.21
CA GLU A 579 -41.04 15.50 14.41
C GLU A 579 -42.54 15.49 14.77
N GLN A 580 -42.94 16.33 15.72
CA GLN A 580 -44.34 16.49 16.12
C GLN A 580 -45.22 17.04 14.98
N ASP A 581 -44.64 17.78 14.04
CA ASP A 581 -45.33 18.36 12.89
C ASP A 581 -45.79 17.32 11.85
N GLY A 582 -45.33 16.07 11.95
CA GLY A 582 -45.76 14.98 11.06
C GLY A 582 -45.34 15.18 9.61
N ILE A 583 -46.27 14.98 8.67
CA ILE A 583 -46.05 15.16 7.23
C ILE A 583 -46.60 16.52 6.81
N LEU A 584 -45.76 17.36 6.21
CA LEU A 584 -46.13 18.69 5.71
C LEU A 584 -46.29 18.66 4.19
N TYR A 585 -47.40 19.16 3.68
CA TYR A 585 -47.69 19.21 2.24
C TYR A 585 -47.36 20.58 1.66
N GLU A 586 -46.97 20.61 0.38
CA GLU A 586 -46.67 21.84 -0.37
C GLU A 586 -45.67 22.74 0.36
N THR A 587 -44.61 22.14 0.90
CA THR A 587 -43.69 22.79 1.83
C THR A 587 -42.33 23.00 1.17
N ASP A 588 -41.76 24.17 1.43
CA ASP A 588 -40.42 24.55 1.03
C ASP A 588 -39.42 24.25 2.15
N VAL A 589 -38.23 23.78 1.79
CA VAL A 589 -37.10 23.55 2.73
C VAL A 589 -35.85 24.21 2.20
N LEU A 590 -35.34 25.19 2.94
CA LEU A 590 -34.09 25.90 2.64
C LEU A 590 -32.92 25.21 3.35
N VAL A 591 -31.93 24.81 2.58
CA VAL A 591 -30.63 24.29 3.05
C VAL A 591 -29.56 25.35 2.83
N LYS A 592 -28.77 25.63 3.86
CA LYS A 592 -27.67 26.60 3.81
C LYS A 592 -26.56 26.18 4.75
N ASN A 593 -25.30 26.35 4.34
CA ASN A 593 -24.11 26.01 5.14
C ASN A 593 -24.15 24.57 5.72
N GLY A 594 -24.69 23.64 4.94
CA GLY A 594 -24.84 22.24 5.31
C GLY A 594 -25.91 21.91 6.36
N LYS A 595 -26.76 22.88 6.70
CA LYS A 595 -27.86 22.72 7.67
C LYS A 595 -29.21 23.05 7.06
N ILE A 596 -30.27 22.57 7.71
CA ILE A 596 -31.65 22.97 7.43
C ILE A 596 -31.85 24.35 8.06
N GLU A 597 -31.99 25.38 7.22
CA GLU A 597 -32.09 26.78 7.63
C GLU A 597 -33.54 27.18 7.91
N ALA A 598 -34.48 26.78 7.05
CA ALA A 598 -35.88 27.15 7.17
C ALA A 598 -36.80 26.09 6.55
N ILE A 599 -37.98 25.95 7.15
CA ILE A 599 -39.08 25.08 6.69
C ILE A 599 -40.34 25.94 6.69
N GLY A 600 -41.11 25.94 5.60
CA GLY A 600 -42.35 26.71 5.54
C GLY A 600 -42.89 26.83 4.12
N LYS A 601 -43.91 27.67 3.91
CA LYS A 601 -44.44 27.96 2.57
C LYS A 601 -43.86 29.26 2.02
N ASN A 602 -43.69 29.32 0.70
CA ASN A 602 -43.28 30.53 -0.02
C ASN A 602 -41.94 31.11 0.44
N LEU A 603 -40.95 30.25 0.74
CA LEU A 603 -39.62 30.71 1.13
C LEU A 603 -38.94 31.42 -0.04
N ARG A 604 -38.22 32.51 0.28
CA ARG A 604 -37.42 33.26 -0.71
C ARG A 604 -36.15 32.48 -1.03
N ALA A 605 -35.86 32.29 -2.32
CA ALA A 605 -34.67 31.56 -2.75
C ALA A 605 -33.36 32.26 -2.38
N GLY A 606 -33.30 33.60 -2.46
CA GLY A 606 -32.13 34.36 -2.01
C GLY A 606 -30.80 33.94 -2.66
N GLY A 607 -30.83 33.43 -3.90
CA GLY A 607 -29.66 32.90 -4.61
C GLY A 607 -29.42 31.38 -4.45
N ALA A 608 -30.27 30.67 -3.70
CA ALA A 608 -30.24 29.22 -3.60
C ALA A 608 -30.53 28.56 -4.96
N ASN A 609 -29.92 27.38 -5.18
CA ASN A 609 -30.33 26.50 -6.27
C ASN A 609 -31.74 25.96 -5.97
N VAL A 610 -32.71 26.31 -6.81
CA VAL A 610 -34.11 25.91 -6.60
C VAL A 610 -34.34 24.53 -7.23
N ILE A 611 -34.81 23.59 -6.41
CA ILE A 611 -35.24 22.26 -6.83
C ILE A 611 -36.76 22.19 -6.72
N ASP A 612 -37.43 22.03 -7.85
CA ASP A 612 -38.87 21.75 -7.87
C ASP A 612 -39.11 20.31 -7.35
N ALA A 613 -39.77 20.25 -6.20
CA ALA A 613 -40.16 19.02 -5.52
C ALA A 613 -41.67 18.80 -5.55
N THR A 614 -42.39 19.46 -6.47
CA THR A 614 -43.82 19.23 -6.70
C THR A 614 -44.10 17.75 -6.99
N GLY A 615 -45.01 17.15 -6.22
CA GLY A 615 -45.36 15.73 -6.33
C GLY A 615 -44.30 14.76 -5.80
N LYS A 616 -43.23 15.26 -5.17
CA LYS A 616 -42.12 14.47 -4.61
C LYS A 616 -42.16 14.49 -3.08
N HIS A 617 -41.45 13.53 -2.48
CA HIS A 617 -41.33 13.43 -1.02
C HIS A 617 -39.91 13.78 -0.58
N LEU A 618 -39.77 14.64 0.42
CA LEU A 618 -38.49 14.98 1.05
C LEU A 618 -38.44 14.36 2.44
N THR A 619 -37.41 13.56 2.71
CA THR A 619 -37.19 12.90 4.00
C THR A 619 -35.80 13.24 4.56
N SER A 620 -35.57 12.99 5.85
CA SER A 620 -34.20 12.80 6.34
C SER A 620 -33.56 11.58 5.68
N GLY A 621 -32.24 11.54 5.64
CA GLY A 621 -31.47 10.37 5.21
C GLY A 621 -31.75 9.13 6.08
N ILE A 622 -31.71 7.97 5.45
CA ILE A 622 -31.77 6.67 6.13
C ILE A 622 -30.47 6.46 6.92
N ILE A 623 -30.61 5.91 8.13
CA ILE A 623 -29.50 5.58 9.02
C ILE A 623 -29.52 4.08 9.27
N ASP A 624 -28.45 3.41 8.90
CA ASP A 624 -28.27 1.98 9.16
C ASP A 624 -27.36 1.78 10.39
N GLU A 625 -27.95 1.42 11.52
CA GLU A 625 -27.18 1.25 12.75
C GLU A 625 -26.42 -0.08 12.83
N HIS A 626 -26.53 -0.97 11.82
CA HIS A 626 -25.68 -2.16 11.77
C HIS A 626 -25.30 -2.56 10.34
N SER A 627 -24.04 -2.33 10.00
CA SER A 627 -23.48 -2.64 8.68
C SER A 627 -22.04 -3.15 8.74
N HIS A 628 -21.62 -3.82 7.67
CA HIS A 628 -20.27 -4.35 7.44
C HIS A 628 -19.62 -3.81 6.15
N ILE A 629 -20.24 -2.83 5.49
CA ILE A 629 -19.63 -2.17 4.32
C ILE A 629 -18.54 -1.18 4.75
N ALA A 630 -17.74 -0.72 3.78
CA ALA A 630 -16.75 0.34 3.96
C ALA A 630 -15.70 0.06 5.05
N ALA A 631 -15.38 -1.22 5.27
CA ALA A 631 -14.27 -1.63 6.13
C ALA A 631 -13.36 -2.63 5.41
N ALA A 632 -12.06 -2.46 5.61
CA ALA A 632 -11.04 -3.38 5.12
C ALA A 632 -10.82 -4.58 6.05
N SER A 633 -11.52 -4.63 7.18
CA SER A 633 -11.50 -5.71 8.17
C SER A 633 -12.70 -5.63 9.12
N ILE A 634 -13.28 -6.78 9.50
CA ILE A 634 -14.48 -6.86 10.36
C ILE A 634 -14.23 -7.55 11.71
N ASN A 635 -13.58 -8.71 11.75
CA ASN A 635 -13.37 -9.47 13.00
C ASN A 635 -11.90 -9.72 13.31
N GLU A 636 -11.52 -9.56 14.58
CA GLU A 636 -10.25 -10.05 15.16
C GLU A 636 -10.51 -11.31 15.98
N ALA A 637 -10.44 -12.49 15.37
CA ALA A 637 -10.76 -13.77 16.01
C ALA A 637 -9.58 -14.42 16.76
N GLY A 638 -8.45 -13.71 16.94
CA GLY A 638 -7.26 -14.24 17.58
C GLY A 638 -7.45 -14.56 19.07
N HIS A 639 -8.38 -13.84 19.73
CA HIS A 639 -8.77 -14.00 21.14
C HIS A 639 -10.31 -14.01 21.28
N ASN A 640 -10.83 -14.24 22.48
CA ASN A 640 -12.27 -14.20 22.77
C ASN A 640 -12.79 -12.81 23.18
N SER A 641 -11.89 -11.90 23.49
CA SER A 641 -12.13 -10.47 23.58
C SER A 641 -11.09 -9.77 22.74
N SER A 642 -11.55 -8.78 21.99
CA SER A 642 -10.74 -7.92 21.15
C SER A 642 -11.20 -6.46 21.33
N ALA A 643 -11.47 -6.07 22.57
CA ALA A 643 -11.96 -4.72 22.89
C ALA A 643 -11.00 -3.61 22.43
N GLU A 644 -9.71 -3.93 22.31
CA GLU A 644 -8.67 -3.00 21.90
C GLU A 644 -8.67 -2.62 20.41
N VAL A 645 -9.33 -3.40 19.54
CA VAL A 645 -9.38 -3.14 18.10
C VAL A 645 -10.51 -2.16 17.74
N SER A 646 -10.36 -1.44 16.62
CA SER A 646 -11.32 -0.42 16.19
C SER A 646 -11.56 -0.43 14.68
N ILE A 647 -12.83 -0.44 14.28
CA ILE A 647 -13.22 -0.29 12.86
C ILE A 647 -12.75 1.05 12.29
N GLU A 648 -12.64 2.10 13.12
CA GLU A 648 -12.13 3.43 12.73
C GLU A 648 -10.69 3.38 12.16
N ASP A 649 -9.96 2.30 12.38
CA ASP A 649 -8.62 2.10 11.83
C ASP A 649 -8.61 1.49 10.42
N VAL A 650 -9.72 0.88 10.01
CA VAL A 650 -9.83 0.11 8.77
C VAL A 650 -10.97 0.56 7.88
N VAL A 651 -11.55 1.75 8.11
CA VAL A 651 -12.51 2.35 7.18
C VAL A 651 -11.91 2.40 5.78
N LEU A 652 -12.70 1.94 4.79
CA LEU A 652 -12.33 1.84 3.39
C LEU A 652 -13.19 2.81 2.56
N SER A 653 -12.60 3.96 2.25
CA SER A 653 -13.32 5.06 1.58
C SER A 653 -13.66 4.82 0.11
N ASP A 654 -13.01 3.83 -0.53
CA ASP A 654 -13.21 3.49 -1.93
C ASP A 654 -14.19 2.29 -2.12
N ASP A 655 -14.95 1.88 -1.09
CA ASP A 655 -15.96 0.82 -1.21
C ASP A 655 -17.20 1.28 -2.00
N ILE A 656 -17.44 0.66 -3.16
CA ILE A 656 -18.58 0.97 -4.04
C ILE A 656 -19.94 0.84 -3.37
N ASN A 657 -20.06 0.05 -2.30
CA ASN A 657 -21.31 -0.06 -1.57
C ASN A 657 -21.71 1.26 -0.89
N ILE A 658 -20.78 2.17 -0.61
CA ILE A 658 -21.08 3.56 -0.19
C ILE A 658 -21.95 4.26 -1.24
N TYR A 659 -21.54 4.22 -2.52
CA TYR A 659 -22.30 4.84 -3.62
C TYR A 659 -23.66 4.18 -3.83
N ARG A 660 -23.73 2.85 -3.73
CA ARG A 660 -24.98 2.09 -3.86
C ARG A 660 -25.97 2.38 -2.73
N ASN A 661 -25.47 2.60 -1.53
CA ASN A 661 -26.25 2.96 -0.35
C ASN A 661 -26.83 4.38 -0.46
N LEU A 662 -26.02 5.34 -0.94
CA LEU A 662 -26.51 6.67 -1.29
C LEU A 662 -27.64 6.62 -2.32
N ALA A 663 -27.56 5.74 -3.32
CA ALA A 663 -28.62 5.53 -4.31
C ALA A 663 -29.92 4.94 -3.71
N GLY A 664 -29.83 4.33 -2.52
CA GLY A 664 -30.97 3.88 -1.72
C GLY A 664 -31.43 4.87 -0.66
N GLY A 665 -30.86 6.08 -0.60
CA GLY A 665 -31.21 7.10 0.39
C GLY A 665 -30.51 6.98 1.74
N VAL A 666 -29.53 6.08 1.88
CA VAL A 666 -28.74 5.92 3.12
C VAL A 666 -27.66 7.00 3.19
N THR A 667 -27.56 7.69 4.32
CA THR A 667 -26.59 8.78 4.52
C THR A 667 -25.59 8.51 5.64
N THR A 668 -25.97 7.73 6.64
CA THR A 668 -25.15 7.42 7.81
C THR A 668 -25.25 5.94 8.14
N ILE A 669 -24.11 5.34 8.51
CA ILE A 669 -24.09 3.95 8.98
C ILE A 669 -23.22 3.82 10.23
N GLN A 670 -23.53 2.85 11.08
CA GLN A 670 -22.59 2.33 12.07
C GLN A 670 -21.98 1.04 11.51
N ILE A 671 -20.66 1.06 11.33
CA ILE A 671 -19.87 -0.12 10.97
C ILE A 671 -19.41 -0.79 12.25
N LEU A 672 -19.75 -2.08 12.40
CA LEU A 672 -19.45 -2.86 13.59
C LEU A 672 -18.55 -4.04 13.26
N HIS A 673 -17.94 -4.59 14.31
CA HIS A 673 -17.43 -5.95 14.24
C HIS A 673 -18.60 -6.93 14.02
N GLY A 674 -18.26 -8.12 13.56
CA GLY A 674 -19.21 -9.21 13.39
C GLY A 674 -19.60 -9.90 14.69
N SER A 675 -19.84 -11.20 14.64
CA SER A 675 -20.23 -12.02 15.80
C SER A 675 -19.25 -13.15 16.14
N ALA A 676 -17.98 -13.03 15.72
CA ALA A 676 -16.96 -14.04 15.99
C ALA A 676 -16.60 -14.17 17.49
N ASN A 677 -16.67 -13.08 18.25
CA ASN A 677 -16.25 -12.99 19.65
C ASN A 677 -17.37 -12.47 20.56
N PRO A 678 -17.46 -12.93 21.83
CA PRO A 678 -18.29 -12.29 22.83
C PRO A 678 -18.04 -10.77 22.92
N ILE A 679 -16.78 -10.35 22.98
CA ILE A 679 -16.39 -8.94 22.95
C ILE A 679 -15.63 -8.70 21.63
N GLY A 680 -16.32 -8.12 20.64
CA GLY A 680 -15.81 -7.98 19.28
C GLY A 680 -14.82 -6.84 19.08
N GLY A 681 -15.19 -5.61 19.48
CA GLY A 681 -14.31 -4.45 19.31
C GLY A 681 -15.07 -3.18 18.97
N ARG A 682 -14.35 -2.06 18.89
CA ARG A 682 -14.94 -0.72 18.78
C ARG A 682 -15.51 -0.46 17.38
N SER A 683 -16.69 0.16 17.32
CA SER A 683 -17.38 0.49 16.07
C SER A 683 -16.89 1.82 15.48
N ALA A 684 -17.27 2.09 14.22
CA ALA A 684 -17.15 3.41 13.60
C ALA A 684 -18.52 3.89 13.14
N ILE A 685 -18.87 5.14 13.40
CA ILE A 685 -20.03 5.78 12.76
C ILE A 685 -19.49 6.62 11.61
N ILE A 686 -20.03 6.44 10.41
CA ILE A 686 -19.61 7.19 9.22
C ILE A 686 -20.77 7.85 8.52
N LYS A 687 -20.50 9.02 7.92
CA LYS A 687 -21.35 9.60 6.88
C LYS A 687 -20.84 9.14 5.52
N LEU A 688 -21.74 8.74 4.63
CA LEU A 688 -21.43 8.12 3.33
C LEU A 688 -20.93 9.12 2.27
N LYS A 689 -19.95 9.96 2.61
CA LYS A 689 -19.43 11.04 1.76
C LYS A 689 -18.55 10.51 0.62
N TRP A 690 -19.17 9.91 -0.40
CA TRP A 690 -18.48 9.27 -1.54
C TRP A 690 -17.43 10.17 -2.21
N GLY A 691 -16.17 9.72 -2.17
CA GLY A 691 -15.00 10.41 -2.71
C GLY A 691 -14.10 11.08 -1.68
N GLU A 692 -14.53 11.19 -0.43
CA GLU A 692 -13.70 11.67 0.68
C GLU A 692 -12.62 10.66 1.11
N SER A 693 -11.74 11.09 2.01
CA SER A 693 -10.78 10.22 2.71
C SER A 693 -11.47 9.45 3.84
N ALA A 694 -10.87 8.34 4.28
CA ALA A 694 -11.41 7.52 5.37
C ALA A 694 -11.67 8.33 6.66
N ASN A 695 -10.78 9.27 7.00
CA ASN A 695 -10.94 10.15 8.15
C ASN A 695 -12.13 11.11 8.00
N ASN A 696 -12.40 11.60 6.78
CA ASN A 696 -13.51 12.52 6.50
C ASN A 696 -14.86 11.80 6.39
N LEU A 697 -14.88 10.46 6.28
CA LEU A 697 -16.09 9.66 6.43
C LEU A 697 -16.51 9.53 7.90
N LEU A 698 -15.56 9.50 8.83
CA LEU A 698 -15.85 9.36 10.27
C LEU A 698 -16.76 10.50 10.74
N TYR A 699 -17.79 10.13 11.51
CA TYR A 699 -18.71 11.08 12.10
C TYR A 699 -17.96 11.92 13.16
N PRO A 700 -17.88 13.26 13.03
CA PRO A 700 -17.10 14.07 13.95
C PRO A 700 -17.63 13.99 15.39
N ASN A 701 -16.72 13.71 16.34
CA ASN A 701 -17.06 13.53 17.76
C ASN A 701 -18.18 12.49 17.98
N ALA A 702 -18.14 11.39 17.22
CA ALA A 702 -19.09 10.30 17.35
C ALA A 702 -19.11 9.76 18.79
N PRO A 703 -20.30 9.42 19.32
CA PRO A 703 -20.40 8.62 20.53
C PRO A 703 -19.62 7.30 20.39
N LYS A 704 -19.00 6.85 21.48
CA LYS A 704 -18.15 5.65 21.46
C LYS A 704 -19.01 4.39 21.54
N PHE A 705 -18.79 3.46 20.62
CA PHE A 705 -19.50 2.17 20.61
C PHE A 705 -18.55 0.97 20.61
N ILE A 706 -19.05 -0.17 21.07
CA ILE A 706 -18.39 -1.48 20.99
C ILE A 706 -19.41 -2.57 20.65
N LYS A 707 -19.00 -3.49 19.79
CA LYS A 707 -19.80 -4.66 19.43
C LYS A 707 -19.59 -5.78 20.43
N PHE A 708 -20.67 -6.28 21.01
CA PHE A 708 -20.74 -7.57 21.71
C PHE A 708 -21.51 -8.59 20.86
N ALA A 709 -21.37 -9.87 21.18
CA ALA A 709 -22.18 -10.92 20.57
C ALA A 709 -22.53 -12.07 21.53
N LEU A 710 -23.67 -12.69 21.28
CA LEU A 710 -24.22 -13.84 22.00
C LEU A 710 -24.47 -14.98 21.01
N GLY A 711 -25.01 -16.10 21.46
CA GLY A 711 -25.55 -17.12 20.57
C GLY A 711 -24.56 -18.18 20.09
N GLU A 712 -24.96 -18.85 19.00
CA GLU A 712 -24.26 -19.98 18.40
C GLU A 712 -22.88 -19.62 17.85
N ASN A 713 -22.71 -18.36 17.42
CA ASN A 713 -21.49 -17.87 16.79
C ASN A 713 -20.33 -17.75 17.76
N VAL A 714 -20.55 -17.06 18.88
CA VAL A 714 -19.51 -16.80 19.88
C VAL A 714 -19.11 -18.04 20.67
N LYS A 715 -19.98 -19.06 20.74
CA LYS A 715 -19.62 -20.39 21.28
C LYS A 715 -19.03 -21.33 20.22
N GLN A 716 -18.86 -20.85 18.98
CA GLN A 716 -18.21 -21.54 17.87
C GLN A 716 -18.87 -22.87 17.46
N SER A 717 -20.21 -22.91 17.44
CA SER A 717 -20.99 -24.14 17.21
C SER A 717 -20.67 -24.85 15.89
N ASN A 718 -20.32 -24.08 14.86
CA ASN A 718 -20.03 -24.57 13.50
C ASN A 718 -18.53 -24.61 13.18
N TRP A 719 -17.65 -24.46 14.19
CA TRP A 719 -16.21 -24.40 13.97
C TRP A 719 -15.55 -25.73 14.31
N ASN A 720 -14.49 -26.07 13.57
CA ASN A 720 -13.81 -27.37 13.69
C ASN A 720 -12.84 -27.46 14.89
N SER A 721 -12.66 -26.40 15.69
CA SER A 721 -11.80 -26.40 16.89
C SER A 721 -12.59 -26.03 18.14
N ARG A 722 -12.36 -26.78 19.23
CA ARG A 722 -12.97 -26.55 20.56
C ARG A 722 -11.97 -26.04 21.60
N SER A 723 -10.81 -25.58 21.15
CA SER A 723 -9.69 -25.20 22.03
C SER A 723 -9.82 -23.80 22.65
N ARG A 724 -10.69 -22.94 22.10
CA ARG A 724 -10.90 -21.57 22.59
C ARG A 724 -12.13 -21.48 23.49
N PHE A 725 -11.94 -21.07 24.74
CA PHE A 725 -13.05 -20.69 25.61
C PHE A 725 -13.72 -19.39 25.14
N PRO A 726 -15.07 -19.27 25.13
CA PRO A 726 -16.09 -20.23 25.52
C PRO A 726 -16.57 -21.17 24.40
N GLN A 727 -17.14 -22.31 24.80
CA GLN A 727 -17.78 -23.33 23.93
C GLN A 727 -19.24 -23.61 24.34
N THR A 728 -19.80 -22.84 25.28
CA THR A 728 -21.17 -22.98 25.79
C THR A 728 -21.76 -21.59 26.09
N ARG A 729 -23.10 -21.47 26.14
CA ARG A 729 -23.78 -20.21 26.52
C ARG A 729 -23.44 -19.78 27.96
N MET A 730 -23.28 -20.72 28.88
CA MET A 730 -22.79 -20.43 30.25
C MET A 730 -21.35 -19.88 30.23
N GLY A 731 -20.50 -20.41 29.35
CA GLY A 731 -19.16 -19.88 29.15
C GLY A 731 -19.18 -18.44 28.63
N VAL A 732 -20.14 -18.08 27.77
CA VAL A 732 -20.30 -16.71 27.27
C VAL A 732 -20.63 -15.74 28.41
N GLU A 733 -21.56 -16.10 29.30
CA GLU A 733 -21.82 -15.32 30.52
C GLU A 733 -20.53 -15.14 31.34
N GLN A 734 -19.79 -16.23 31.55
CA GLN A 734 -18.57 -16.21 32.35
C GLN A 734 -17.47 -15.35 31.74
N VAL A 735 -17.38 -15.23 30.40
CA VAL A 735 -16.48 -14.27 29.73
C VAL A 735 -16.79 -12.85 30.18
N TYR A 736 -18.06 -12.42 30.09
CA TYR A 736 -18.42 -11.06 30.49
C TYR A 736 -18.17 -10.83 31.98
N ILE A 737 -18.49 -11.79 32.86
CA ILE A 737 -18.20 -11.70 34.29
C ILE A 737 -16.69 -11.50 34.54
N ASP A 738 -15.83 -12.30 33.89
CA ASP A 738 -14.37 -12.20 34.06
C ASP A 738 -13.84 -10.84 33.60
N TYR A 739 -14.14 -10.47 32.35
CA TYR A 739 -13.63 -9.25 31.74
C TYR A 739 -14.08 -7.98 32.48
N PHE A 740 -15.35 -7.88 32.89
CA PHE A 740 -15.81 -6.73 33.65
C PHE A 740 -15.29 -6.71 35.09
N SER A 741 -15.00 -7.86 35.70
CA SER A 741 -14.33 -7.91 37.01
C SER A 741 -12.89 -7.38 36.91
N ARG A 742 -12.15 -7.78 35.86
CA ARG A 742 -10.80 -7.27 35.57
C ARG A 742 -10.82 -5.78 35.23
N ALA A 743 -11.75 -5.34 34.40
CA ALA A 743 -11.90 -3.92 34.06
C ALA A 743 -12.25 -3.07 35.30
N LYS A 744 -13.08 -3.57 36.22
CA LYS A 744 -13.38 -2.89 37.47
C LYS A 744 -12.15 -2.76 38.38
N ALA A 745 -11.34 -3.81 38.48
CA ALA A 745 -10.09 -3.76 39.24
C ALA A 745 -9.08 -2.78 38.61
N TYR A 746 -8.98 -2.79 37.27
CA TYR A 746 -8.17 -1.87 36.50
C TYR A 746 -8.59 -0.40 36.68
N ASP A 747 -9.89 -0.12 36.56
CA ASP A 747 -10.46 1.21 36.74
C ASP A 747 -10.28 1.74 38.18
N ALA A 748 -10.43 0.86 39.18
CA ALA A 748 -10.13 1.20 40.57
C ALA A 748 -8.65 1.56 40.78
N LEU A 749 -7.73 0.80 40.18
CA LEU A 749 -6.29 1.11 40.22
C LEU A 749 -5.99 2.45 39.54
N LYS A 750 -6.54 2.67 38.35
CA LYS A 750 -6.42 3.94 37.60
C LYS A 750 -6.91 5.13 38.41
N LYS A 751 -8.09 5.03 39.04
CA LYS A 751 -8.69 6.09 39.88
C LYS A 751 -7.95 6.31 41.20
N SER A 752 -7.16 5.34 41.67
CA SER A 752 -6.38 5.48 42.91
C SER A 752 -5.19 6.44 42.78
N GLY A 753 -4.80 6.83 41.56
CA GLY A 753 -3.63 7.67 41.30
C GLY A 753 -2.28 6.93 41.39
N LYS A 754 -2.28 5.63 41.73
CA LYS A 754 -1.07 4.81 41.70
C LYS A 754 -0.60 4.60 40.26
N PRO A 755 0.71 4.41 40.01
CA PRO A 755 1.22 4.02 38.71
C PRO A 755 0.54 2.73 38.22
N TYR A 756 0.14 2.71 36.94
CA TYR A 756 -0.48 1.54 36.33
C TYR A 756 -0.04 1.40 34.87
N ARG A 757 0.09 0.14 34.40
CA ARG A 757 0.29 -0.15 32.97
C ARG A 757 -1.01 0.14 32.24
N LYS A 758 -0.98 0.99 31.21
CA LYS A 758 -2.15 1.18 30.34
C LYS A 758 -2.36 -0.06 29.47
N ASP A 759 -3.57 -0.62 29.52
CA ASP A 759 -3.99 -1.79 28.76
C ASP A 759 -5.21 -1.38 27.93
N ILE A 760 -5.09 -1.36 26.61
CA ILE A 760 -6.14 -0.79 25.74
C ILE A 760 -7.43 -1.61 25.84
N GLU A 761 -7.34 -2.93 26.03
CA GLU A 761 -8.49 -3.81 26.18
C GLU A 761 -9.26 -3.44 27.46
N LEU A 762 -8.57 -3.41 28.60
CA LEU A 762 -9.19 -3.09 29.89
C LEU A 762 -9.63 -1.63 30.00
N GLU A 763 -8.90 -0.69 29.39
CA GLU A 763 -9.29 0.72 29.29
C GLU A 763 -10.63 0.84 28.54
N THR A 764 -10.78 0.14 27.41
CA THR A 764 -12.02 0.15 26.63
C THR A 764 -13.20 -0.42 27.40
N LEU A 765 -12.99 -1.47 28.19
CA LEU A 765 -14.03 -2.06 29.04
C LEU A 765 -14.35 -1.19 30.26
N ALA A 766 -13.36 -0.48 30.82
CA ALA A 766 -13.56 0.49 31.89
C ALA A 766 -14.40 1.69 31.42
N GLU A 767 -14.25 2.15 30.17
CA GLU A 767 -15.12 3.18 29.57
C GLU A 767 -16.62 2.77 29.64
N ILE A 768 -16.95 1.49 29.50
CA ILE A 768 -18.33 0.99 29.62
C ILE A 768 -18.82 1.11 31.07
N LEU A 769 -18.01 0.68 32.04
CA LEU A 769 -18.33 0.79 33.48
C LEU A 769 -18.54 2.25 33.89
N ASN A 770 -17.85 3.17 33.22
CA ASN A 770 -17.95 4.62 33.42
C ASN A 770 -19.05 5.28 32.55
N LYS A 771 -19.82 4.50 31.77
CA LYS A 771 -20.88 4.98 30.87
C LYS A 771 -20.39 5.95 29.77
N GLU A 772 -19.12 5.83 29.40
CA GLU A 772 -18.48 6.59 28.33
C GLU A 772 -18.53 5.88 26.98
N ARG A 773 -18.87 4.58 26.97
CA ARG A 773 -18.95 3.74 25.78
C ARG A 773 -20.20 2.86 25.80
N PHE A 774 -20.92 2.85 24.68
CA PHE A 774 -22.18 2.15 24.49
C PHE A 774 -21.99 0.77 23.86
N ILE A 775 -22.80 -0.20 24.26
CA ILE A 775 -22.77 -1.57 23.75
C ILE A 775 -23.85 -1.77 22.69
N SER A 776 -23.45 -2.13 21.47
CA SER A 776 -24.33 -2.77 20.48
C SER A 776 -24.09 -4.28 20.53
N CYS A 777 -25.11 -5.08 20.81
CA CYS A 777 -24.94 -6.51 21.06
C CYS A 777 -25.73 -7.38 20.09
N HIS A 778 -25.04 -8.18 19.28
CA HIS A 778 -25.65 -9.23 18.47
C HIS A 778 -26.34 -10.25 19.37
N SER A 779 -27.64 -10.44 19.15
CA SER A 779 -28.45 -11.37 19.92
C SER A 779 -29.61 -11.92 19.09
N TYR A 780 -30.07 -13.12 19.45
CA TYR A 780 -31.25 -13.73 18.85
C TYR A 780 -32.26 -14.19 19.90
N VAL A 781 -31.83 -15.08 20.80
CA VAL A 781 -32.73 -15.77 21.74
C VAL A 781 -32.93 -15.03 23.06
N GLN A 782 -34.14 -15.12 23.60
CA GLN A 782 -34.59 -14.45 24.82
C GLN A 782 -33.72 -14.74 26.05
N SER A 783 -33.19 -15.96 26.16
CA SER A 783 -32.45 -16.41 27.35
C SER A 783 -31.11 -15.69 27.47
N GLU A 784 -30.44 -15.45 26.35
CA GLU A 784 -29.16 -14.75 26.31
C GLU A 784 -29.33 -13.23 26.41
N ILE A 785 -30.39 -12.69 25.79
CA ILE A 785 -30.77 -11.27 25.95
C ILE A 785 -30.99 -10.97 27.44
N ASN A 786 -31.79 -11.80 28.12
CA ASN A 786 -32.05 -11.67 29.55
C ASN A 786 -30.79 -11.86 30.41
N MET A 787 -29.91 -12.79 30.03
CA MET A 787 -28.63 -13.01 30.72
C MET A 787 -27.75 -11.75 30.66
N LEU A 788 -27.54 -11.17 29.47
CA LEU A 788 -26.65 -10.01 29.35
C LEU A 788 -27.20 -8.78 30.07
N MET A 789 -28.52 -8.57 30.08
CA MET A 789 -29.14 -7.49 30.88
C MET A 789 -28.80 -7.66 32.37
N LYS A 790 -28.92 -8.87 32.93
CA LYS A 790 -28.57 -9.15 34.34
C LYS A 790 -27.08 -8.97 34.63
N VAL A 791 -26.20 -9.34 33.68
CA VAL A 791 -24.76 -9.07 33.81
C VAL A 791 -24.52 -7.56 33.85
N ALA A 792 -25.16 -6.79 32.97
CA ALA A 792 -25.03 -5.34 32.93
C ALA A 792 -25.50 -4.68 34.24
N GLU A 793 -26.66 -5.10 34.75
CA GLU A 793 -27.20 -4.66 36.06
C GLU A 793 -26.21 -4.95 37.21
N LYS A 794 -25.60 -6.14 37.24
CA LYS A 794 -24.62 -6.55 38.25
C LYS A 794 -23.39 -5.64 38.29
N PHE A 795 -22.98 -5.10 37.15
CA PHE A 795 -21.85 -4.17 37.02
C PHE A 795 -22.27 -2.70 36.91
N ASN A 796 -23.56 -2.39 37.11
CA ASN A 796 -24.12 -1.04 37.13
C ASN A 796 -23.96 -0.25 35.81
N PHE A 797 -24.16 -0.93 34.67
CA PHE A 797 -24.28 -0.30 33.35
C PHE A 797 -25.49 -0.84 32.59
N ASN A 798 -25.81 -0.22 31.46
CA ASN A 798 -26.93 -0.63 30.59
C ASN A 798 -26.39 -1.06 29.23
N VAL A 799 -27.06 -2.05 28.62
CA VAL A 799 -26.84 -2.37 27.20
C VAL A 799 -27.57 -1.30 26.39
N ASN A 800 -26.94 -0.73 25.37
CA ASN A 800 -27.54 0.35 24.58
C ASN A 800 -28.52 -0.21 23.56
N THR A 801 -28.07 -1.19 22.77
CA THR A 801 -28.87 -1.79 21.70
C THR A 801 -28.58 -3.27 21.60
N PHE A 802 -29.65 -4.07 21.50
CA PHE A 802 -29.56 -5.43 21.01
C PHE A 802 -29.85 -5.46 19.52
N THR A 803 -28.94 -6.01 18.72
CA THR A 803 -29.03 -6.08 17.27
C THR A 803 -29.43 -7.47 16.79
N HIS A 804 -30.12 -7.52 15.66
CA HIS A 804 -30.92 -8.64 15.14
C HIS A 804 -32.12 -8.99 16.02
N ILE A 805 -31.88 -9.29 17.30
CA ILE A 805 -32.85 -9.43 18.40
C ILE A 805 -34.19 -10.10 18.00
N LEU A 806 -34.11 -11.21 17.27
CA LEU A 806 -35.29 -11.82 16.64
C LEU A 806 -36.35 -12.35 17.65
N GLU A 807 -35.97 -12.61 18.89
CA GLU A 807 -36.89 -12.90 19.99
C GLU A 807 -37.12 -11.73 20.97
N GLY A 808 -36.80 -10.48 20.55
CA GLY A 808 -36.99 -9.28 21.36
C GLY A 808 -38.43 -9.11 21.87
N TYR A 809 -39.42 -9.47 21.06
CA TYR A 809 -40.83 -9.49 21.42
C TYR A 809 -41.15 -10.31 22.68
N LYS A 810 -40.36 -11.36 22.98
CA LYS A 810 -40.57 -12.22 24.16
C LYS A 810 -40.06 -11.59 25.46
N VAL A 811 -39.23 -10.55 25.36
CA VAL A 811 -38.56 -9.89 26.49
C VAL A 811 -38.75 -8.37 26.49
N ALA A 812 -39.69 -7.85 25.69
CA ALA A 812 -39.90 -6.43 25.51
C ALA A 812 -40.21 -5.70 26.84
N ASP A 813 -40.96 -6.34 27.73
CA ASP A 813 -41.23 -5.84 29.09
C ASP A 813 -39.94 -5.59 29.90
N LYS A 814 -39.01 -6.53 29.83
CA LYS A 814 -37.71 -6.47 30.52
C LYS A 814 -36.78 -5.46 29.86
N MET A 815 -36.79 -5.40 28.52
CA MET A 815 -36.04 -4.40 27.77
C MET A 815 -36.45 -2.98 28.13
N ALA A 816 -37.77 -2.72 28.18
CA ALA A 816 -38.30 -1.42 28.58
C ALA A 816 -37.88 -1.04 30.00
N LYS A 817 -37.91 -2.00 30.95
CA LYS A 817 -37.43 -1.78 32.32
C LYS A 817 -35.92 -1.52 32.39
N HIS A 818 -35.13 -2.20 31.57
CA HIS A 818 -33.67 -2.02 31.49
C HIS A 818 -33.27 -0.74 30.75
N GLY A 819 -34.15 -0.20 29.90
CA GLY A 819 -33.86 0.99 29.08
C GLY A 819 -33.01 0.71 27.84
N VAL A 820 -33.00 -0.53 27.35
CA VAL A 820 -32.26 -0.93 26.13
C VAL A 820 -33.12 -0.80 24.88
N GLY A 821 -32.53 -0.35 23.78
CA GLY A 821 -33.16 -0.33 22.46
C GLY A 821 -33.06 -1.66 21.72
N GLY A 822 -33.88 -1.83 20.69
CA GLY A 822 -33.86 -3.01 19.82
C GLY A 822 -33.61 -2.63 18.36
N SER A 823 -32.77 -3.37 17.66
CA SER A 823 -32.60 -3.23 16.22
C SER A 823 -32.73 -4.59 15.58
N THR A 824 -33.73 -4.78 14.72
CA THR A 824 -34.12 -6.11 14.26
C THR A 824 -34.18 -6.21 12.74
N PHE A 825 -34.27 -7.44 12.23
CA PHE A 825 -34.63 -7.68 10.84
C PHE A 825 -36.14 -7.66 10.68
N SER A 826 -36.59 -7.25 9.50
CA SER A 826 -38.03 -7.26 9.20
C SER A 826 -38.51 -8.68 8.84
N ASP A 827 -37.72 -9.44 8.07
CA ASP A 827 -38.07 -10.78 7.57
C ASP A 827 -36.88 -11.75 7.31
N TRP A 828 -35.68 -11.48 7.84
CA TRP A 828 -34.50 -12.32 7.65
C TRP A 828 -34.26 -13.30 8.82
N TRP A 829 -34.61 -14.59 8.64
CA TRP A 829 -34.46 -15.64 9.66
C TRP A 829 -34.47 -17.08 9.08
N ALA A 830 -34.61 -18.10 9.94
CA ALA A 830 -34.65 -19.56 9.62
C ALA A 830 -33.37 -20.17 8.99
N TYR A 831 -32.21 -19.52 9.12
CA TYR A 831 -30.92 -20.05 8.67
C TYR A 831 -30.05 -20.66 9.79
N LYS A 832 -30.47 -20.51 11.06
CA LYS A 832 -29.85 -21.11 12.26
C LYS A 832 -30.95 -21.58 13.22
N TYR A 833 -30.60 -22.45 14.17
CA TYR A 833 -31.58 -22.92 15.15
C TYR A 833 -32.05 -21.79 16.09
N GLU A 834 -31.14 -20.89 16.49
CA GLU A 834 -31.45 -19.73 17.32
C GLU A 834 -32.35 -18.66 16.68
N VAL A 835 -32.73 -18.81 15.40
CA VAL A 835 -33.60 -17.86 14.67
C VAL A 835 -34.93 -18.49 14.20
N ASN A 836 -35.31 -19.64 14.76
CA ASN A 836 -36.53 -20.36 14.36
C ASN A 836 -37.83 -19.66 14.78
N ASP A 837 -37.84 -18.97 15.91
CA ASP A 837 -39.04 -18.32 16.48
C ASP A 837 -39.17 -16.84 16.08
N ALA A 838 -38.45 -16.43 15.04
CA ALA A 838 -38.51 -15.08 14.50
C ALA A 838 -39.86 -14.83 13.80
N ILE A 839 -40.40 -13.62 13.97
CA ILE A 839 -41.70 -13.22 13.40
C ILE A 839 -41.62 -11.79 12.83
N PRO A 840 -42.40 -11.47 11.78
CA PRO A 840 -42.37 -10.12 11.18
C PRO A 840 -42.98 -9.04 12.09
N TYR A 841 -43.68 -9.44 13.16
CA TYR A 841 -44.30 -8.55 14.14
C TYR A 841 -43.33 -8.06 15.22
N ASN A 842 -42.10 -8.58 15.27
CA ASN A 842 -41.15 -8.32 16.35
C ASN A 842 -40.93 -6.83 16.59
N ALA A 843 -40.65 -6.07 15.53
CA ALA A 843 -40.42 -4.63 15.60
C ALA A 843 -41.63 -3.87 16.16
N ALA A 844 -42.84 -4.22 15.72
CA ALA A 844 -44.08 -3.56 16.16
C ALA A 844 -44.44 -3.88 17.61
N ILE A 845 -44.26 -5.13 18.04
CA ILE A 845 -44.50 -5.53 19.44
C ILE A 845 -43.54 -4.77 20.37
N MET A 846 -42.24 -4.72 20.04
CA MET A 846 -41.26 -3.97 20.82
C MET A 846 -41.59 -2.46 20.84
N HIS A 847 -41.95 -1.89 19.69
CA HIS A 847 -42.34 -0.49 19.58
C HIS A 847 -43.53 -0.15 20.47
N ASN A 848 -44.59 -0.97 20.42
CA ASN A 848 -45.80 -0.79 21.23
C ASN A 848 -45.54 -0.93 22.74
N GLN A 849 -44.47 -1.62 23.13
CA GLN A 849 -44.02 -1.72 24.52
C GLN A 849 -43.23 -0.47 24.99
N GLY A 850 -43.01 0.51 24.11
CA GLY A 850 -42.28 1.75 24.40
C GLY A 850 -40.77 1.69 24.14
N ILE A 851 -40.29 0.64 23.47
CA ILE A 851 -38.86 0.49 23.15
C ILE A 851 -38.52 1.34 21.92
N THR A 852 -37.34 1.96 21.92
CA THR A 852 -36.80 2.55 20.67
C THR A 852 -36.35 1.43 19.76
N VAL A 853 -37.04 1.27 18.63
CA VAL A 853 -36.83 0.16 17.68
C VAL A 853 -36.28 0.66 16.36
N ALA A 854 -35.23 0.03 15.84
CA ALA A 854 -34.72 0.22 14.49
C ALA A 854 -34.84 -1.05 13.65
N ILE A 855 -34.76 -0.88 12.32
CA ILE A 855 -34.52 -1.97 11.37
C ILE A 855 -33.12 -1.79 10.79
N ASN A 856 -32.30 -2.84 10.86
CA ASN A 856 -30.94 -2.85 10.31
C ASN A 856 -30.83 -3.80 9.11
N SER A 857 -29.73 -3.66 8.36
CA SER A 857 -29.53 -4.48 7.16
C SER A 857 -28.68 -5.73 7.37
N ASP A 858 -27.57 -5.62 8.10
CA ASP A 858 -26.48 -6.63 8.15
C ASP A 858 -25.94 -7.08 6.75
N ASP A 859 -26.33 -6.37 5.69
CA ASP A 859 -26.05 -6.71 4.30
C ASP A 859 -25.95 -5.45 3.42
N ALA A 860 -25.03 -5.47 2.47
CA ALA A 860 -24.72 -4.34 1.59
C ALA A 860 -25.83 -4.03 0.57
N GLU A 861 -26.63 -5.03 0.21
CA GLU A 861 -27.72 -4.92 -0.76
C GLU A 861 -29.05 -4.60 -0.07
N MET A 862 -29.30 -5.15 1.12
CA MET A 862 -30.46 -4.83 1.93
C MET A 862 -30.38 -3.41 2.50
N SER A 863 -29.18 -2.91 2.81
CA SER A 863 -29.01 -1.55 3.36
C SER A 863 -29.57 -0.48 2.43
N ARG A 864 -29.41 -0.63 1.11
CA ARG A 864 -29.99 0.26 0.10
C ARG A 864 -31.51 0.09 -0.10
N ARG A 865 -32.15 -0.78 0.66
CA ARG A 865 -33.60 -1.08 0.62
C ARG A 865 -34.27 -0.96 1.98
N LEU A 866 -33.61 -0.37 2.99
CA LEU A 866 -34.18 -0.21 4.34
C LEU A 866 -35.54 0.52 4.34
N ASN A 867 -35.82 1.37 3.34
CA ASN A 867 -37.15 1.96 3.17
C ASN A 867 -38.25 0.92 2.92
N GLN A 868 -37.95 -0.15 2.17
CA GLN A 868 -38.84 -1.28 1.93
C GLN A 868 -38.94 -2.17 3.17
N GLU A 869 -37.83 -2.32 3.90
CA GLU A 869 -37.79 -3.08 5.15
C GLU A 869 -38.67 -2.42 6.23
N ALA A 870 -38.63 -1.10 6.35
CA ALA A 870 -39.52 -0.32 7.20
C ALA A 870 -40.99 -0.51 6.83
N ALA A 871 -41.31 -0.54 5.53
CA ALA A 871 -42.69 -0.68 5.03
C ALA A 871 -43.36 -2.00 5.46
N LYS A 872 -42.57 -3.06 5.69
CA LYS A 872 -43.09 -4.34 6.18
C LYS A 872 -43.70 -4.22 7.58
N ALA A 873 -43.27 -3.26 8.40
CA ALA A 873 -43.86 -3.02 9.71
C ALA A 873 -45.27 -2.41 9.63
N VAL A 874 -45.59 -1.70 8.54
CA VAL A 874 -46.97 -1.29 8.22
C VAL A 874 -47.80 -2.52 7.86
N LYS A 875 -47.27 -3.38 6.97
CA LYS A 875 -47.98 -4.56 6.45
C LYS A 875 -48.31 -5.60 7.53
N TYR A 876 -47.32 -5.96 8.34
CA TYR A 876 -47.47 -7.01 9.35
C TYR A 876 -47.82 -6.43 10.72
N GLY A 877 -47.13 -5.40 11.16
CA GLY A 877 -47.25 -4.86 12.52
C GLY A 877 -48.35 -3.83 12.73
N GLY A 878 -48.98 -3.31 11.66
CA GLY A 878 -50.02 -2.28 11.75
C GLY A 878 -49.52 -0.92 12.23
N LEU A 879 -48.20 -0.66 12.16
CA LEU A 879 -47.67 0.68 12.44
C LEU A 879 -48.15 1.67 11.38
N ASP A 880 -48.39 2.92 11.79
CA ASP A 880 -48.60 4.00 10.83
C ASP A 880 -47.31 4.31 10.04
N GLU A 881 -47.45 4.94 8.88
CA GLU A 881 -46.32 5.20 7.99
C GLU A 881 -45.22 6.07 8.63
N VAL A 882 -45.57 7.02 9.50
CA VAL A 882 -44.59 7.88 10.17
C VAL A 882 -43.80 7.06 11.19
N SER A 883 -44.48 6.23 11.99
CA SER A 883 -43.83 5.32 12.94
C SER A 883 -42.94 4.29 12.24
N ALA A 884 -43.39 3.74 11.10
CA ALA A 884 -42.59 2.82 10.29
C ALA A 884 -41.34 3.52 9.72
N TRP A 885 -41.48 4.74 9.18
CA TRP A 885 -40.34 5.49 8.65
C TRP A 885 -39.30 5.83 9.72
N LYS A 886 -39.73 6.12 10.95
CA LYS A 886 -38.82 6.34 12.10
C LYS A 886 -37.92 5.15 12.38
N LEU A 887 -38.32 3.91 12.07
CA LEU A 887 -37.52 2.70 12.29
C LEU A 887 -36.17 2.71 11.54
N VAL A 888 -36.05 3.49 10.46
CA VAL A 888 -34.84 3.57 9.63
C VAL A 888 -34.25 4.98 9.56
N THR A 889 -34.75 5.89 10.39
CA THR A 889 -34.31 7.29 10.43
C THR A 889 -34.13 7.79 11.86
N LEU A 890 -35.18 8.28 12.52
CA LEU A 890 -35.07 8.90 13.84
C LEU A 890 -34.69 7.90 14.95
N ASN A 891 -35.20 6.68 14.90
CA ASN A 891 -34.92 5.68 15.93
C ASN A 891 -33.47 5.21 15.90
N PRO A 892 -32.88 4.81 14.76
CA PRO A 892 -31.44 4.52 14.71
C PRO A 892 -30.60 5.75 15.07
N ALA A 893 -31.02 6.99 14.74
CA ALA A 893 -30.32 8.19 15.22
C ALA A 893 -30.27 8.27 16.76
N LYS A 894 -31.39 7.94 17.43
CA LYS A 894 -31.49 7.91 18.90
C LYS A 894 -30.64 6.79 19.50
N LEU A 895 -30.67 5.60 18.90
CA LEU A 895 -29.84 4.47 19.34
C LEU A 895 -28.35 4.79 19.23
N LEU A 896 -27.97 5.56 18.21
CA LEU A 896 -26.59 6.01 17.99
C LEU A 896 -26.23 7.31 18.74
N HIS A 897 -27.16 7.93 19.48
CA HIS A 897 -26.99 9.22 20.17
C HIS A 897 -26.53 10.36 19.25
N ILE A 898 -27.10 10.42 18.05
CA ILE A 898 -26.84 11.47 17.03
C ILE A 898 -28.14 12.13 16.54
N ASP A 899 -29.26 11.90 17.23
CA ASP A 899 -30.57 12.43 16.86
C ASP A 899 -30.68 13.94 17.06
N ASP A 900 -29.76 14.58 17.77
CA ASP A 900 -29.64 16.04 17.81
C ASP A 900 -29.24 16.63 16.45
N LYS A 901 -28.58 15.84 15.59
CA LYS A 901 -28.03 16.28 14.30
C LYS A 901 -28.74 15.71 13.09
N VAL A 902 -29.24 14.46 13.15
CA VAL A 902 -29.81 13.74 12.00
C VAL A 902 -31.08 12.96 12.37
N GLY A 903 -31.65 12.22 11.40
CA GLY A 903 -32.83 11.36 11.61
C GLY A 903 -34.19 12.05 11.50
N SER A 904 -34.22 13.37 11.35
CA SER A 904 -35.45 14.14 11.15
C SER A 904 -35.18 15.43 10.34
N ILE A 905 -36.22 16.06 9.79
CA ILE A 905 -36.13 17.36 9.13
C ILE A 905 -36.59 18.42 10.12
N LYS A 906 -35.61 19.10 10.73
CA LYS A 906 -35.82 20.18 11.70
C LYS A 906 -34.77 21.27 11.51
N VAL A 907 -35.18 22.53 11.69
CA VAL A 907 -34.26 23.69 11.59
C VAL A 907 -33.05 23.48 12.54
N GLY A 908 -31.85 23.73 12.04
CA GLY A 908 -30.58 23.59 12.75
C GLY A 908 -29.89 22.22 12.61
N LYS A 909 -30.65 21.17 12.26
CA LYS A 909 -30.10 19.84 11.97
C LYS A 909 -29.29 19.83 10.69
N ASP A 910 -28.41 18.84 10.57
CA ASP A 910 -27.60 18.65 9.36
C ASP A 910 -28.53 18.35 8.18
N ALA A 911 -28.21 18.92 7.02
CA ALA A 911 -28.98 18.71 5.80
C ALA A 911 -28.63 17.37 5.12
N ASP A 912 -28.84 16.29 5.87
CA ASP A 912 -28.77 14.91 5.41
C ASP A 912 -30.17 14.50 4.93
N LEU A 913 -30.45 14.72 3.65
CA LEU A 913 -31.80 14.70 3.07
C LEU A 913 -31.90 13.81 1.84
N VAL A 914 -33.08 13.25 1.59
CA VAL A 914 -33.37 12.45 0.40
C VAL A 914 -34.64 12.96 -0.28
N LEU A 915 -34.54 13.25 -1.57
CA LEU A 915 -35.69 13.56 -2.42
C LEU A 915 -36.12 12.29 -3.16
N TRP A 916 -37.36 11.87 -2.96
CA TRP A 916 -37.95 10.67 -3.54
C TRP A 916 -38.99 11.03 -4.59
N ASN A 917 -39.06 10.24 -5.65
CA ASN A 917 -40.08 10.39 -6.70
C ASN A 917 -41.48 9.87 -6.30
N ASN A 918 -41.63 9.23 -5.14
CA ASN A 918 -42.86 8.63 -4.64
C ASN A 918 -42.79 8.52 -3.11
N ASN A 919 -43.86 8.06 -2.45
CA ASN A 919 -43.87 7.78 -1.01
C ASN A 919 -42.67 6.87 -0.68
N PRO A 920 -41.79 7.24 0.28
CA PRO A 920 -40.55 6.52 0.56
C PRO A 920 -40.76 5.05 0.96
N LEU A 921 -41.91 4.67 1.53
CA LEU A 921 -42.23 3.28 1.90
C LEU A 921 -42.74 2.44 0.71
N SER A 922 -42.89 3.02 -0.47
CA SER A 922 -43.33 2.30 -1.67
C SER A 922 -42.19 1.52 -2.33
N ILE A 923 -42.49 0.34 -2.86
CA ILE A 923 -41.55 -0.43 -3.70
C ILE A 923 -41.20 0.29 -5.02
N TYR A 924 -41.99 1.29 -5.42
CA TYR A 924 -41.74 2.11 -6.61
C TYR A 924 -40.90 3.36 -6.31
N ALA A 925 -40.62 3.64 -5.03
CA ALA A 925 -39.82 4.78 -4.62
C ALA A 925 -38.37 4.63 -5.07
N LYS A 926 -37.84 5.71 -5.62
CA LYS A 926 -36.43 5.86 -6.00
C LYS A 926 -35.93 7.17 -5.44
N ALA A 927 -34.78 7.13 -4.77
CA ALA A 927 -34.06 8.34 -4.40
C ALA A 927 -33.63 9.03 -5.69
N GLU A 928 -34.10 10.26 -5.91
CA GLU A 928 -33.64 11.09 -7.02
C GLU A 928 -32.37 11.84 -6.64
N LYS A 929 -32.27 12.29 -5.39
CA LYS A 929 -31.12 12.99 -4.83
C LYS A 929 -30.91 12.60 -3.37
N THR A 930 -29.65 12.33 -3.00
CA THR A 930 -29.25 12.06 -1.62
C THR A 930 -28.16 13.05 -1.23
N LEU A 931 -28.43 13.79 -0.16
CA LEU A 931 -27.59 14.86 0.35
C LEU A 931 -27.00 14.46 1.69
N ILE A 932 -25.78 14.89 1.94
CA ILE A 932 -25.14 14.85 3.26
C ILE A 932 -24.58 16.24 3.50
N GLU A 933 -24.97 16.86 4.61
CA GLU A 933 -24.57 18.22 4.98
C GLU A 933 -24.75 19.21 3.82
N GLY A 934 -25.89 19.10 3.12
CA GLY A 934 -26.25 19.97 2.00
C GLY A 934 -25.42 19.79 0.72
N ALA A 935 -24.52 18.80 0.66
CA ALA A 935 -23.81 18.41 -0.56
C ALA A 935 -24.52 17.23 -1.23
N ILE A 936 -24.75 17.30 -2.55
CA ILE A 936 -25.38 16.23 -3.32
C ILE A 936 -24.33 15.14 -3.64
N TYR A 937 -24.40 14.01 -2.93
CA TYR A 937 -23.51 12.87 -3.16
C TYR A 937 -24.08 11.87 -4.16
N PHE A 938 -25.41 11.81 -4.30
CA PHE A 938 -26.07 11.04 -5.35
C PHE A 938 -27.15 11.87 -6.06
N ASP A 939 -27.21 11.74 -7.37
CA ASP A 939 -28.21 12.34 -8.25
C ASP A 939 -28.48 11.35 -9.39
N ILE A 940 -29.74 10.91 -9.54
CA ILE A 940 -30.11 9.87 -10.50
C ILE A 940 -29.85 10.26 -11.97
N GLU A 941 -29.94 11.54 -12.32
CA GLU A 941 -29.63 12.01 -13.67
C GLU A 941 -28.12 12.06 -13.91
N LYS A 942 -27.35 12.44 -12.89
CA LYS A 942 -25.89 12.38 -12.92
C LYS A 942 -25.39 10.94 -12.99
N ASP A 943 -26.01 10.00 -12.28
CA ASP A 943 -25.69 8.57 -12.35
C ASP A 943 -25.89 8.02 -13.77
N LYS A 944 -27.03 8.33 -14.42
CA LYS A 944 -27.28 7.96 -15.82
C LYS A 944 -26.20 8.51 -16.75
N ALA A 945 -25.82 9.78 -16.58
CA ALA A 945 -24.74 10.39 -17.37
C ALA A 945 -23.38 9.73 -17.10
N MET A 946 -23.07 9.41 -15.83
CA MET A 946 -21.84 8.73 -15.43
C MET A 946 -21.70 7.34 -16.06
N ARG A 947 -22.80 6.58 -16.23
CA ARG A 947 -22.76 5.27 -16.91
C ARG A 947 -22.23 5.39 -18.35
N ASN A 948 -22.65 6.44 -19.07
CA ASN A 948 -22.16 6.72 -20.42
C ASN A 948 -20.67 7.13 -20.38
N THR A 949 -20.29 8.02 -19.46
CA THR A 949 -18.88 8.42 -19.28
C THR A 949 -17.98 7.23 -18.93
N ILE A 950 -18.44 6.32 -18.07
CA ILE A 950 -17.71 5.10 -17.71
C ILE A 950 -17.50 4.20 -18.94
N ALA A 951 -18.53 4.06 -19.78
CA ALA A 951 -18.43 3.29 -21.02
C ALA A 951 -17.40 3.93 -21.98
N ASP A 952 -17.42 5.25 -22.13
CA ASP A 952 -16.48 6.00 -22.97
C ASP A 952 -15.04 5.90 -22.45
N GLU A 953 -14.83 6.04 -21.14
CA GLU A 953 -13.53 5.88 -20.50
C GLU A 953 -12.99 4.45 -20.68
N LYS A 954 -13.83 3.43 -20.46
CA LYS A 954 -13.47 2.03 -20.69
C LYS A 954 -13.07 1.81 -22.15
N ASN A 955 -13.85 2.30 -23.10
CA ASN A 955 -13.55 2.19 -24.52
C ASN A 955 -12.24 2.89 -24.88
N LYS A 956 -12.00 4.08 -24.33
CA LYS A 956 -10.75 4.83 -24.52
C LYS A 956 -9.54 4.06 -23.97
N LEU A 957 -9.63 3.56 -22.74
CA LEU A 957 -8.56 2.77 -22.12
C LEU A 957 -8.32 1.46 -22.87
N ALA A 958 -9.37 0.80 -23.35
CA ALA A 958 -9.25 -0.40 -24.17
C ALA A 958 -8.46 -0.14 -25.46
N ARG A 959 -8.72 0.99 -26.16
CA ARG A 959 -7.90 1.39 -27.33
C ARG A 959 -6.44 1.61 -26.96
N LEU A 960 -6.16 2.26 -25.83
CA LEU A 960 -4.78 2.47 -25.37
C LEU A 960 -4.08 1.15 -25.03
N LEU A 961 -4.79 0.20 -24.42
CA LEU A 961 -4.30 -1.15 -24.13
C LEU A 961 -4.01 -1.95 -25.41
N LEU A 962 -4.90 -1.91 -26.40
CA LEU A 962 -4.67 -2.53 -27.72
C LEU A 962 -3.47 -1.91 -28.43
N GLN A 963 -3.32 -0.59 -28.39
CA GLN A 963 -2.15 0.09 -28.95
C GLN A 963 -0.86 -0.31 -28.24
N ALA A 964 -0.88 -0.45 -26.91
CA ALA A 964 0.28 -0.92 -26.15
C ALA A 964 0.67 -2.36 -26.56
N LYS A 965 -0.31 -3.26 -26.67
CA LYS A 965 -0.10 -4.63 -27.17
C LYS A 965 0.49 -4.63 -28.59
N ASN A 966 -0.07 -3.84 -29.50
CA ASN A 966 0.39 -3.75 -30.89
C ASN A 966 1.80 -3.16 -31.03
N LYS A 967 2.25 -2.36 -30.06
CA LYS A 967 3.65 -1.89 -29.94
C LYS A 967 4.59 -2.92 -29.31
N GLY A 968 4.12 -4.15 -29.06
CA GLY A 968 4.90 -5.24 -28.48
C GLY A 968 5.12 -5.11 -26.97
N MET A 969 4.34 -4.28 -26.26
CA MET A 969 4.43 -4.24 -24.79
C MET A 969 3.94 -5.54 -24.18
N LYS A 970 4.55 -5.92 -23.06
CA LYS A 970 4.14 -7.10 -22.29
C LYS A 970 2.71 -6.94 -21.78
N THR A 971 1.92 -8.00 -21.93
CA THR A 971 0.52 -8.03 -21.47
C THR A 971 0.31 -9.00 -20.30
N GLN A 972 -0.81 -8.83 -19.61
CA GLN A 972 -1.37 -9.71 -18.58
C GLN A 972 -2.82 -10.08 -18.93
N PRO A 973 -3.34 -11.23 -18.45
CA PRO A 973 -4.70 -11.64 -18.76
C PRO A 973 -5.73 -10.69 -18.15
N ALA A 974 -6.80 -10.42 -18.89
CA ALA A 974 -8.01 -9.80 -18.36
C ALA A 974 -8.67 -10.76 -17.36
N LYS A 975 -8.82 -10.33 -16.10
CA LYS A 975 -9.45 -11.12 -15.04
C LYS A 975 -10.34 -10.23 -14.20
N LYS A 976 -11.50 -10.75 -13.81
CA LYS A 976 -12.34 -10.13 -12.79
C LYS A 976 -11.61 -10.19 -11.47
N LYS A 977 -11.43 -9.03 -10.83
CA LYS A 977 -10.98 -8.97 -9.45
C LYS A 977 -12.18 -9.28 -8.56
N GLU A 978 -12.12 -10.38 -7.83
CA GLU A 978 -13.10 -10.66 -6.79
C GLU A 978 -12.73 -9.85 -5.56
N HIS A 979 -13.62 -8.95 -5.16
CA HIS A 979 -13.54 -8.31 -3.86
C HIS A 979 -14.25 -9.22 -2.88
N GLN A 980 -13.57 -9.57 -1.78
CA GLN A 980 -14.21 -10.27 -0.68
C GLN A 980 -15.34 -9.39 -0.15
N HIS A 981 -16.57 -9.89 -0.19
CA HIS A 981 -17.69 -9.26 0.49
C HIS A 981 -17.52 -9.51 1.99
N MET A 982 -17.46 -8.44 2.77
CA MET A 982 -17.32 -8.53 4.21
C MET A 982 -18.70 -8.70 4.85
N GLU A 983 -18.84 -9.72 5.68
CA GLU A 983 -20.08 -10.08 6.39
C GLU A 983 -19.79 -10.37 7.87
N CYS A 984 -20.85 -10.51 8.66
CA CYS A 984 -20.78 -10.67 10.12
C CYS A 984 -19.88 -11.84 10.59
N GLU A 985 -19.79 -12.92 9.82
CA GLU A 985 -18.93 -14.07 10.16
C GLU A 985 -17.53 -14.01 9.51
N THR A 986 -17.19 -12.95 8.77
CA THR A 986 -15.92 -12.87 8.06
C THR A 986 -14.75 -12.84 9.03
N ILE A 987 -13.91 -13.87 8.97
CA ILE A 987 -12.63 -13.94 9.68
C ILE A 987 -11.53 -13.74 8.65
N GLU A 988 -10.69 -12.74 8.90
CA GLU A 988 -9.53 -12.52 8.05
C GLU A 988 -8.41 -13.48 8.42
N THR A 989 -7.66 -13.89 7.40
CA THR A 989 -6.27 -14.26 7.62
C THR A 989 -5.46 -13.11 7.05
N ILE A 990 -4.69 -12.40 7.89
CA ILE A 990 -3.63 -11.50 7.42
C ILE A 990 -2.83 -12.28 6.38
N HIS A 991 -3.10 -12.04 5.09
CA HIS A 991 -2.57 -12.87 4.03
C HIS A 991 -1.04 -12.80 4.05
N GLN A 992 -0.42 -13.97 3.91
CA GLN A 992 1.02 -14.23 4.05
C GLN A 992 1.93 -13.52 3.04
#